data_AF-A0A399DZM0-F1
#
_entry.id   AF-A0A399DZM0-F1
#
_cell.length_a   1.000
_cell.length_b   1.000
_cell.length_c   1.000
_cell.angle_alpha   90.00
_cell.angle_beta   90.00
_cell.angle_gamma   90.00
#
_symmetry.space_group_name_H-M   'P 1'
#
loop_
_entity.id
_entity.type
_entity.pdbx_description
1 polymer ?
#
loop_
_entity_poly.entity_id
_entity_poly.type
_entity_poly.pdbx_seq_one_letter_code
_entity_poly.pdbx_strand_id
1 'polypeptide(L)'
;MDTVNTQVKRYFRSQFHLEAPLSPGRFEAVLAKRIGSPGRRKPILDAWKAYLEARGGDLEAVRSFYTAVLSHPRERLEALVYAMHLPFVEFYVRVLPPLLPARGRVLEVGAFTGALLTLLREARPELEWHALEGVRQAVEIGRARTGEGVQWHEGWFPGQPGLPEMDAVLLLSCLPEGYLGGLPDTLEAPRYLEHFDFVQRLQGLEGLLKPGGLLAYAHGPFLGKNPQAAEQALVQMGFEAVQVVGEGDYTLITARMPVALVRPDPSPVPGPAQHPGPGAPSPLPSSDEVWALLEGGAYAEVLGRVPEGTTGELAYLRGRALFALARYTEAEAALALAHHPEAENLRVLCWAEQEDYPRALPRLEALSSRGGRFKLALGKVYLGLGRLSEALRQLHECGLPEAEVYLKTTLERIEERVVRLCREGDWSEASRRVEFVEDLSPDLLSRGLLRAGLQAALQQGLWGRAARYAQRLYVLGESHGALGLALAGLKVRGPEALDKVPLADLKQVEPYLTDAVARAEDATALLALGLLRHREGRHTEAVRYLERAARESRGEAAGLAYHLLALSKRALGAPVLEVLGDHKRAHAHRAYPVTQLFELALEAREAGEPVLAREFLGRVREAGLQPFGQIEPVLKLVEELEGPWEAFRMLTQSLEQSAEPPLEHLELAYRLSRGFSQSQEAEAVRGRYLAALYNAGQALGAEGLLLSELARNPEALEVLYDLAEHHERTGAYQKATETWRKALDIAYYREKDLELSREILRNLLFLNPTDPELQLYLEELKATSRALATLEGGPDTLAGVTPEALMREGLPRFHGEYLIVVGGHTQLRSRLTPILQHQGLELDWFDSDSYTAGREVIRRIHSRLERAHGLMIISSYVGHDLSEPVRLEAENLGVPVYITPGRARGVTGFLRAVAEFAPQIFRRALKGG
;
A
#
# COMPACT_ATOMS: atom_id res chain seq x y z
N MET A 1 2.90 18.05 4.23
CA MET A 1 1.43 18.17 4.37
C MET A 1 0.83 16.85 3.89
N ASP A 2 0.90 15.80 4.70
CA ASP A 2 0.52 14.45 4.27
C ASP A 2 -0.54 13.86 5.21
N THR A 3 -1.50 13.13 4.63
CA THR A 3 -2.61 12.35 5.22
C THR A 3 -4.06 12.88 5.18
N VAL A 4 -4.43 13.74 4.21
CA VAL A 4 -5.85 13.91 3.82
C VAL A 4 -6.07 13.40 2.40
N ASN A 5 -7.00 12.45 2.24
CA ASN A 5 -7.39 11.90 0.94
C ASN A 5 -8.34 12.87 0.22
N THR A 6 -7.76 13.87 -0.44
CA THR A 6 -8.45 14.93 -1.19
C THR A 6 -9.34 14.33 -2.30
N GLN A 7 -10.39 15.06 -2.71
CA GLN A 7 -11.21 14.70 -3.88
C GLN A 7 -10.34 14.49 -5.13
N VAL A 8 -9.29 15.30 -5.27
CA VAL A 8 -8.27 15.20 -6.30
C VAL A 8 -7.55 13.84 -6.24
N LYS A 9 -6.99 13.45 -5.08
CA LYS A 9 -6.32 12.14 -4.92
C LYS A 9 -7.27 10.95 -5.18
N ARG A 10 -8.56 11.07 -4.85
CA ARG A 10 -9.56 10.04 -5.18
C ARG A 10 -9.81 9.93 -6.69
N TYR A 11 -10.01 11.07 -7.36
CA TYR A 11 -10.17 11.12 -8.81
C TYR A 11 -8.95 10.52 -9.52
N PHE A 12 -7.75 10.98 -9.19
CA PHE A 12 -6.52 10.50 -9.83
C PHE A 12 -6.22 9.02 -9.56
N ARG A 13 -6.57 8.49 -8.39
CA ARG A 13 -6.45 7.05 -8.10
C ARG A 13 -7.41 6.22 -8.96
N SER A 14 -8.67 6.66 -9.09
CA SER A 14 -9.70 5.94 -9.86
C SER A 14 -9.45 5.98 -11.37
N GLN A 15 -9.03 7.12 -11.92
CA GLN A 15 -8.91 7.34 -13.36
C GLN A 15 -7.50 7.03 -13.91
N PHE A 16 -6.45 7.25 -13.11
CA PHE A 16 -5.06 7.18 -13.59
C PHE A 16 -4.16 6.22 -12.78
N HIS A 17 -4.71 5.53 -11.78
CA HIS A 17 -3.96 4.66 -10.85
C HIS A 17 -2.77 5.39 -10.21
N LEU A 18 -3.01 6.63 -9.82
CA LEU A 18 -2.02 7.50 -9.19
C LEU A 18 -2.22 7.53 -7.68
N GLU A 19 -1.19 7.16 -6.92
CA GLU A 19 -1.24 7.14 -5.45
C GLU A 19 -0.41 8.27 -4.81
N ALA A 20 0.62 8.75 -5.49
CA ALA A 20 1.58 9.72 -4.96
C ALA A 20 2.14 10.63 -6.07
N PRO A 21 2.63 11.84 -5.72
CA PRO A 21 3.31 12.70 -6.67
C PRO A 21 4.64 12.08 -7.12
N LEU A 22 5.08 12.43 -8.33
CA LEU A 22 6.32 11.96 -8.94
C LEU A 22 7.32 13.12 -9.06
N SER A 23 8.56 12.93 -8.59
CA SER A 23 9.62 13.88 -8.88
C SER A 23 10.19 13.65 -10.29
N PRO A 24 10.64 14.69 -11.00
CA PRO A 24 11.09 14.56 -12.40
C PRO A 24 12.30 13.62 -12.53
N GLY A 25 13.23 13.65 -11.57
CA GLY A 25 14.37 12.73 -11.52
C GLY A 25 14.03 11.26 -11.30
N ARG A 26 12.77 10.93 -10.96
CA ARG A 26 12.27 9.55 -10.87
C ARG A 26 11.46 9.11 -12.09
N PHE A 27 11.25 9.99 -13.08
CA PHE A 27 10.46 9.70 -14.27
C PHE A 27 10.97 8.45 -15.00
N GLU A 28 12.28 8.39 -15.29
CA GLU A 28 12.88 7.25 -15.98
C GLU A 28 12.72 5.93 -15.19
N ALA A 29 12.90 5.98 -13.87
CA ALA A 29 12.77 4.81 -13.00
C ALA A 29 11.34 4.28 -12.91
N VAL A 30 10.33 5.16 -12.91
CA VAL A 30 8.92 4.76 -12.88
C VAL A 30 8.44 4.33 -14.26
N LEU A 31 8.91 4.97 -15.33
CA LEU A 31 8.71 4.51 -16.70
C LEU A 31 9.29 3.09 -16.88
N ALA A 32 10.46 2.81 -16.29
CA ALA A 32 11.08 1.48 -16.29
C ALA A 32 10.21 0.40 -15.65
N LYS A 33 9.50 0.74 -14.56
CA LYS A 33 8.56 -0.16 -13.88
C LYS A 33 7.28 -0.40 -14.68
N ARG A 34 6.75 0.63 -15.35
CA ARG A 34 5.51 0.51 -16.14
C ARG A 34 5.73 -0.16 -17.50
N ILE A 35 6.87 0.07 -18.12
CA ILE A 35 7.24 -0.53 -19.41
C ILE A 35 8.54 -1.29 -19.22
N GLY A 36 8.47 -2.61 -19.05
CA GLY A 36 9.66 -3.43 -18.77
C GLY A 36 10.68 -3.49 -19.93
N SER A 37 10.24 -3.29 -21.17
CA SER A 37 11.09 -3.44 -22.37
C SER A 37 11.90 -2.17 -22.70
N PRO A 38 13.25 -2.23 -22.76
CA PRO A 38 14.11 -1.11 -23.15
C PRO A 38 13.76 -0.49 -24.52
N GLY A 39 13.42 -1.31 -25.51
CA GLY A 39 13.09 -0.84 -26.86
C GLY A 39 11.81 -0.01 -26.93
N ARG A 40 10.84 -0.31 -26.05
CA ARG A 40 9.59 0.47 -25.94
C ARG A 40 9.76 1.76 -25.13
N ARG A 41 10.73 1.80 -24.20
CA ARG A 41 11.02 2.99 -23.37
C ARG A 41 11.86 4.03 -24.08
N LYS A 42 12.80 3.60 -24.93
CA LYS A 42 13.79 4.48 -25.55
C LYS A 42 13.18 5.69 -26.27
N PRO A 43 12.14 5.55 -27.12
CA PRO A 43 11.52 6.71 -27.78
C PRO A 43 10.92 7.73 -26.81
N ILE A 44 10.37 7.26 -25.68
CA ILE A 44 9.79 8.12 -24.64
C ILE A 44 10.89 8.83 -23.86
N LEU A 45 11.99 8.13 -23.54
CA LEU A 45 13.15 8.71 -22.86
C LEU A 45 13.85 9.74 -23.74
N ASP A 46 13.97 9.48 -25.04
CA ASP A 46 14.55 10.41 -26.00
C ASP A 46 13.66 11.67 -26.14
N ALA A 47 12.34 11.49 -26.24
CA ALA A 47 11.38 12.60 -26.27
C ALA A 47 11.33 13.37 -24.93
N TRP A 48 11.48 12.68 -23.80
CA TRP A 48 11.59 13.30 -22.47
C TRP A 48 12.85 14.16 -22.37
N LYS A 49 14.02 13.63 -22.76
CA LYS A 49 15.28 14.39 -22.77
C LYS A 49 15.22 15.59 -23.71
N ALA A 50 14.70 15.41 -24.92
CA ALA A 50 14.50 16.51 -25.87
C ALA A 50 13.56 17.58 -25.29
N TYR A 51 12.49 17.18 -24.61
CA TYR A 51 11.62 18.09 -23.88
C TYR A 51 12.37 18.80 -22.73
N LEU A 52 13.26 18.14 -21.99
CA LEU A 52 14.03 18.79 -20.93
C LEU A 52 15.14 19.73 -21.41
N GLU A 53 15.60 19.60 -22.66
CA GLU A 53 16.70 20.38 -23.22
C GLU A 53 16.22 21.50 -24.17
N ALA A 54 14.92 21.56 -24.47
CA ALA A 54 14.37 22.52 -25.39
C ALA A 54 14.47 23.98 -24.89
N ARG A 55 14.33 24.96 -25.78
CA ARG A 55 14.23 26.36 -25.36
C ARG A 55 12.77 26.69 -25.03
N GLY A 56 12.55 27.64 -24.11
CA GLY A 56 11.21 28.13 -23.77
C GLY A 56 10.41 28.44 -25.04
N GLY A 57 9.33 27.69 -25.27
CA GLY A 57 8.50 27.84 -26.45
C GLY A 57 8.66 26.84 -27.58
N ASP A 58 9.50 25.82 -27.45
CA ASP A 58 9.61 24.76 -28.45
C ASP A 58 8.37 23.85 -28.46
N LEU A 59 7.41 24.21 -29.31
CA LEU A 59 6.16 23.46 -29.51
C LEU A 59 6.42 22.01 -29.94
N GLU A 60 7.50 21.78 -30.68
CA GLU A 60 7.80 20.47 -31.25
C GLU A 60 8.26 19.49 -30.18
N ALA A 61 9.08 19.97 -29.25
CA ALA A 61 9.53 19.17 -28.11
C ALA A 61 8.37 18.76 -27.21
N VAL A 62 7.44 19.69 -26.92
CA VAL A 62 6.23 19.40 -26.14
C VAL A 62 5.31 18.42 -26.87
N ARG A 63 5.07 18.68 -28.16
CA ARG A 63 4.25 17.80 -29.01
C ARG A 63 4.84 16.39 -29.06
N SER A 64 6.14 16.27 -29.28
CA SER A 64 6.84 14.99 -29.37
C SER A 64 6.75 14.21 -28.06
N PHE A 65 6.96 14.86 -26.92
CA PHE A 65 6.88 14.21 -25.61
C PHE A 65 5.45 13.76 -25.27
N TYR A 66 4.45 14.63 -25.42
CA TYR A 66 3.06 14.27 -25.13
C TYR A 66 2.57 13.17 -26.09
N THR A 67 2.90 13.25 -27.38
CA THR A 67 2.60 12.19 -28.36
C THR A 67 3.25 10.87 -27.96
N ALA A 68 4.52 10.89 -27.54
CA ALA A 68 5.23 9.68 -27.12
C ALA A 68 4.57 9.05 -25.88
N VAL A 69 4.18 9.85 -24.89
CA VAL A 69 3.48 9.37 -23.68
C VAL A 69 2.09 8.80 -24.02
N LEU A 70 1.34 9.45 -24.91
CA LEU A 70 -0.02 9.04 -25.30
C LEU A 70 -0.05 7.85 -26.27
N SER A 71 1.07 7.52 -26.92
CA SER A 71 1.19 6.35 -27.81
C SER A 71 1.10 4.99 -27.08
N HIS A 72 1.03 5.01 -25.74
CA HIS A 72 0.96 3.84 -24.86
C HIS A 72 -0.32 3.82 -24.01
N PRO A 73 -1.51 3.61 -24.63
CA PRO A 73 -2.79 3.73 -23.93
C PRO A 73 -3.02 2.62 -22.89
N ARG A 74 -2.43 1.42 -23.08
CA ARG A 74 -2.55 0.31 -22.12
C ARG A 74 -1.85 0.62 -20.80
N GLU A 75 -0.70 1.27 -20.87
CA GLU A 75 0.13 1.60 -19.71
C GLU A 75 -0.24 2.94 -19.05
N ARG A 76 -1.18 3.69 -19.66
CA ARG A 76 -1.70 4.99 -19.20
C ARG A 76 -0.59 5.92 -18.74
N LEU A 77 0.43 6.11 -19.59
CA LEU A 77 1.64 6.85 -19.20
C LEU A 77 1.36 8.34 -18.95
N GLU A 78 0.26 8.90 -19.45
CA GLU A 78 -0.24 10.23 -19.11
C GLU A 78 -0.40 10.44 -17.58
N ALA A 79 -0.63 9.36 -16.83
CA ALA A 79 -0.63 9.39 -15.37
C ALA A 79 0.71 9.87 -14.79
N LEU A 80 1.84 9.62 -15.47
CA LEU A 80 3.16 10.10 -15.03
C LEU A 80 3.27 11.62 -15.14
N VAL A 81 2.68 12.22 -16.19
CA VAL A 81 2.62 13.68 -16.35
C VAL A 81 1.77 14.27 -15.24
N TYR A 82 0.61 13.69 -14.96
CA TYR A 82 -0.24 14.12 -13.86
C TYR A 82 0.38 13.89 -12.47
N ALA A 83 1.18 12.84 -12.31
CA ALA A 83 1.91 12.57 -11.07
C ALA A 83 2.85 13.73 -10.71
N MET A 84 3.52 14.30 -11.70
CA MET A 84 4.44 15.42 -11.48
C MET A 84 3.68 16.73 -11.16
N HIS A 85 2.47 16.89 -11.69
CA HIS A 85 1.63 18.07 -11.46
C HIS A 85 0.64 17.94 -10.30
N LEU A 86 0.53 16.76 -9.66
CA LEU A 86 -0.50 16.48 -8.66
C LEU A 86 -0.60 17.57 -7.56
N PRO A 87 0.50 18.03 -6.94
CA PRO A 87 0.40 19.05 -5.89
C PRO A 87 -0.13 20.40 -6.41
N PHE A 88 0.17 20.74 -7.67
CA PHE A 88 -0.33 21.95 -8.34
C PHE A 88 -1.81 21.83 -8.66
N VAL A 89 -2.24 20.66 -9.14
CA VAL A 89 -3.66 20.38 -9.38
C VAL A 89 -4.47 20.45 -8.08
N GLU A 90 -3.94 19.93 -6.97
CA GLU A 90 -4.55 20.08 -5.64
C GLU A 90 -4.67 21.55 -5.21
N PHE A 91 -3.66 22.36 -5.50
CA PHE A 91 -3.67 23.80 -5.24
C PHE A 91 -4.71 24.52 -6.12
N TYR A 92 -4.74 24.26 -7.43
CA TYR A 92 -5.65 24.89 -8.37
C TYR A 92 -7.11 24.59 -8.09
N VAL A 93 -7.46 23.32 -7.84
CA VAL A 93 -8.84 22.92 -7.51
C VAL A 93 -9.32 23.57 -6.21
N ARG A 94 -8.40 23.86 -5.28
CA ARG A 94 -8.74 24.55 -4.03
C ARG A 94 -8.93 26.06 -4.22
N VAL A 95 -8.09 26.70 -5.03
CA VAL A 95 -7.95 28.15 -5.08
C VAL A 95 -8.75 28.80 -6.22
N LEU A 96 -8.85 28.16 -7.38
CA LEU A 96 -9.50 28.77 -8.55
C LEU A 96 -11.02 28.88 -8.47
N PRO A 97 -11.80 27.86 -8.02
CA PRO A 97 -13.25 27.94 -8.03
C PRO A 97 -13.86 29.22 -7.43
N PRO A 98 -13.40 29.76 -6.29
CA PRO A 98 -13.94 31.02 -5.75
C PRO A 98 -13.52 32.28 -6.54
N LEU A 99 -12.44 32.22 -7.33
CA LEU A 99 -11.92 33.36 -8.09
C LEU A 99 -12.59 33.51 -9.47
N LEU A 100 -13.10 32.40 -10.01
CA LEU A 100 -13.78 32.36 -11.30
C LEU A 100 -15.08 33.19 -11.32
N PRO A 101 -15.44 33.78 -12.47
CA PRO A 101 -16.67 34.59 -12.59
C PRO A 101 -17.92 33.79 -12.20
N ALA A 102 -19.00 34.49 -11.84
CA ALA A 102 -20.26 33.83 -11.45
C ALA A 102 -20.92 33.07 -12.61
N ARG A 103 -20.80 33.58 -13.84
CA ARG A 103 -21.26 32.98 -15.10
C ARG A 103 -20.34 33.43 -16.23
N GLY A 104 -20.31 32.68 -17.33
CA GLY A 104 -19.54 33.02 -18.52
C GLY A 104 -18.67 31.87 -19.01
N ARG A 105 -17.78 32.18 -19.95
CA ARG A 105 -16.87 31.24 -20.61
C ARG A 105 -15.50 31.24 -19.95
N VAL A 106 -15.01 30.04 -19.64
CA VAL A 106 -13.69 29.84 -19.06
C VAL A 106 -12.86 28.95 -19.99
N LEU A 107 -11.69 29.43 -20.37
CA LEU A 107 -10.75 28.68 -21.19
C LEU A 107 -9.55 28.20 -20.36
N GLU A 108 -9.34 26.89 -20.28
CA GLU A 108 -8.06 26.32 -19.84
C GLU A 108 -7.17 26.09 -21.08
N VAL A 109 -6.01 26.75 -21.10
CA VAL A 109 -4.98 26.52 -22.12
C VAL A 109 -4.12 25.34 -21.68
N GLY A 110 -3.59 24.54 -22.60
CA GLY A 110 -2.71 23.40 -22.26
C GLY A 110 -3.35 22.42 -21.28
N ALA A 111 -4.66 22.15 -21.43
CA ALA A 111 -5.43 21.32 -20.49
C ALA A 111 -4.96 19.85 -20.43
N PHE A 112 -4.01 19.48 -21.30
CA PHE A 112 -3.55 18.13 -21.53
C PHE A 112 -4.76 17.21 -21.71
N THR A 113 -4.77 15.96 -21.25
CA THR A 113 -5.94 15.06 -21.43
C THR A 113 -7.16 15.43 -20.55
N GLY A 114 -7.24 16.64 -19.97
CA GLY A 114 -8.45 17.22 -19.38
C GLY A 114 -8.74 16.87 -17.92
N ALA A 115 -7.78 16.33 -17.16
CA ALA A 115 -8.02 15.92 -15.77
C ALA A 115 -8.34 17.09 -14.82
N LEU A 116 -7.65 18.23 -14.94
CA LEU A 116 -7.91 19.43 -14.14
C LEU A 116 -9.27 20.04 -14.51
N LEU A 117 -9.54 20.19 -15.81
CA LEU A 117 -10.84 20.61 -16.33
C LEU A 117 -12.02 19.82 -15.75
N THR A 118 -11.93 18.48 -15.68
CA THR A 118 -12.99 17.67 -15.08
C THR A 118 -13.26 18.10 -13.63
N LEU A 119 -12.22 18.27 -12.83
CA LEU A 119 -12.33 18.66 -11.41
C LEU A 119 -12.86 20.09 -11.24
N LEU A 120 -12.42 21.03 -12.07
CA LEU A 120 -12.89 22.41 -12.02
C LEU A 120 -14.34 22.54 -12.50
N ARG A 121 -14.73 21.79 -13.54
CA ARG A 121 -16.12 21.72 -14.02
C ARG A 121 -17.05 21.12 -12.97
N GLU A 122 -16.62 20.08 -12.27
CA GLU A 122 -17.38 19.53 -11.14
C GLU A 122 -17.58 20.57 -10.02
N ALA A 123 -16.58 21.42 -9.78
CA ALA A 123 -16.65 22.47 -8.75
C ALA A 123 -17.51 23.68 -9.17
N ARG A 124 -17.54 24.02 -10.46
CA ARG A 124 -18.32 25.13 -11.03
C ARG A 124 -19.06 24.69 -12.31
N PRO A 125 -20.12 23.87 -12.18
CA PRO A 125 -20.84 23.31 -13.33
C PRO A 125 -21.64 24.35 -14.13
N GLU A 126 -21.86 25.55 -13.57
CA GLU A 126 -22.62 26.64 -14.18
C GLU A 126 -21.83 27.45 -15.23
N LEU A 127 -20.53 27.19 -15.39
CA LEU A 127 -19.67 27.86 -16.35
C LEU A 127 -19.59 27.10 -17.67
N GLU A 128 -19.40 27.83 -18.76
CA GLU A 128 -19.12 27.26 -20.08
C GLU A 128 -17.61 26.97 -20.16
N TRP A 129 -17.24 25.69 -20.11
CA TRP A 129 -15.84 25.27 -20.09
C TRP A 129 -15.30 25.03 -21.49
N HIS A 130 -14.16 25.66 -21.77
CA HIS A 130 -13.40 25.51 -23.01
C HIS A 130 -12.00 24.98 -22.68
N ALA A 131 -11.48 24.13 -23.55
CA ALA A 131 -10.14 23.57 -23.46
C ALA A 131 -9.39 23.88 -24.74
N LEU A 132 -8.15 24.35 -24.64
CA LEU A 132 -7.25 24.45 -25.78
C LEU A 132 -6.03 23.57 -25.56
N GLU A 133 -5.76 22.70 -26.52
CA GLU A 133 -4.60 21.82 -26.49
C GLU A 133 -4.03 21.67 -27.91
N GLY A 134 -2.70 21.74 -28.04
CA GLY A 134 -2.03 21.73 -29.35
C GLY A 134 -1.66 20.34 -29.84
N VAL A 135 -1.76 19.33 -28.98
CA VAL A 135 -1.56 17.92 -29.33
C VAL A 135 -2.90 17.26 -29.63
N ARG A 136 -3.16 16.99 -30.92
CA ARG A 136 -4.40 16.36 -31.40
C ARG A 136 -4.82 15.11 -30.61
N GLN A 137 -3.88 14.22 -30.29
CA GLN A 137 -4.17 13.01 -29.51
C GLN A 137 -4.67 13.33 -28.09
N ALA A 138 -4.13 14.38 -27.46
CA ALA A 138 -4.58 14.84 -26.16
C ALA A 138 -5.99 15.45 -26.23
N VAL A 139 -6.30 16.16 -27.32
CA VAL A 139 -7.66 16.68 -27.62
C VAL A 139 -8.66 15.55 -27.78
N GLU A 140 -8.33 14.51 -28.56
CA GLU A 140 -9.19 13.35 -28.77
C GLU A 140 -9.50 12.61 -27.45
N ILE A 141 -8.47 12.36 -26.63
CA ILE A 141 -8.62 11.74 -25.31
C ILE A 141 -9.40 12.65 -24.35
N GLY A 142 -9.12 13.95 -24.37
CA GLY A 142 -9.78 14.95 -23.55
C GLY A 142 -11.28 15.04 -23.83
N ARG A 143 -11.68 15.06 -25.11
CA ARG A 143 -13.09 15.00 -25.54
C ARG A 143 -13.78 13.75 -25.04
N ALA A 144 -13.14 12.59 -25.21
CA ALA A 144 -13.69 11.32 -24.73
C ALA A 144 -13.86 11.30 -23.20
N ARG A 145 -12.95 11.94 -22.46
CA ARG A 145 -12.97 11.98 -20.99
C ARG A 145 -14.01 12.94 -20.42
N THR A 146 -14.09 14.14 -20.98
CA THR A 146 -14.91 15.23 -20.44
C THR A 146 -16.32 15.26 -21.01
N GLY A 147 -16.57 14.55 -22.12
CA GLY A 147 -17.86 14.48 -22.80
C GLY A 147 -18.27 15.82 -23.39
N GLU A 148 -19.58 16.00 -23.59
CA GLU A 148 -20.15 17.24 -24.19
C GLU A 148 -20.09 18.47 -23.26
N GLY A 149 -19.69 18.28 -22.00
CA GLY A 149 -19.63 19.35 -21.00
C GLY A 149 -18.44 20.30 -21.12
N VAL A 150 -17.50 20.05 -22.07
CA VAL A 150 -16.34 20.89 -22.33
C VAL A 150 -16.12 21.01 -23.83
N GLN A 151 -15.94 22.25 -24.32
CA GLN A 151 -15.65 22.51 -25.72
C GLN A 151 -14.13 22.50 -25.97
N TRP A 152 -13.66 21.49 -26.69
CA TRP A 152 -12.23 21.31 -26.99
C TRP A 152 -11.82 21.89 -28.34
N HIS A 153 -10.76 22.68 -28.31
CA HIS A 153 -10.16 23.37 -29.45
C HIS A 153 -8.72 22.88 -29.65
N GLU A 154 -8.35 22.60 -30.90
CA GLU A 154 -7.00 22.19 -31.26
C GLU A 154 -6.19 23.41 -31.68
N GLY A 155 -5.06 23.67 -31.01
CA GLY A 155 -4.18 24.79 -31.32
C GLY A 155 -3.25 25.18 -30.17
N TRP A 156 -2.33 26.10 -30.46
CA TRP A 156 -1.35 26.58 -29.48
C TRP A 156 -1.59 28.05 -29.14
N PHE A 157 -1.54 28.41 -27.86
CA PHE A 157 -1.45 29.81 -27.44
C PHE A 157 -0.05 30.37 -27.76
N PRO A 158 0.08 31.60 -28.31
CA PRO A 158 -0.96 32.62 -28.54
C PRO A 158 -1.65 32.59 -29.93
N GLY A 159 -1.22 31.74 -30.88
CA GLY A 159 -1.68 31.75 -32.27
C GLY A 159 -2.91 30.88 -32.55
N GLN A 160 -4.11 31.33 -32.17
CA GLN A 160 -5.34 30.52 -32.25
C GLN A 160 -6.37 31.12 -33.22
N PRO A 161 -6.76 30.43 -34.30
CA PRO A 161 -7.85 30.89 -35.16
C PRO A 161 -9.22 30.45 -34.61
N GLY A 162 -10.13 31.40 -34.35
CA GLY A 162 -11.57 31.15 -34.27
C GLY A 162 -12.18 30.83 -32.89
N LEU A 163 -11.50 31.13 -31.79
CA LEU A 163 -12.07 31.01 -30.45
C LEU A 163 -13.03 32.18 -30.12
N PRO A 164 -14.11 31.94 -29.35
CA PRO A 164 -14.95 33.02 -28.85
C PRO A 164 -14.24 33.82 -27.76
N GLU A 165 -14.70 35.04 -27.50
CA GLU A 165 -14.23 35.82 -26.35
C GLU A 165 -14.58 35.12 -25.02
N MET A 166 -13.61 35.10 -24.11
CA MET A 166 -13.64 34.43 -22.81
C MET A 166 -13.82 35.43 -21.67
N ASP A 167 -14.53 35.01 -20.62
CA ASP A 167 -14.69 35.78 -19.38
C ASP A 167 -13.58 35.46 -18.37
N ALA A 168 -12.97 34.28 -18.48
CA ALA A 168 -11.73 33.94 -17.80
C ALA A 168 -10.81 33.06 -18.67
N VAL A 169 -9.50 33.29 -18.60
CA VAL A 169 -8.47 32.46 -19.24
C VAL A 169 -7.51 31.95 -18.17
N LEU A 170 -7.34 30.63 -18.14
CA LEU A 170 -6.49 29.92 -17.19
C LEU A 170 -5.20 29.48 -17.90
N LEU A 171 -4.09 30.11 -17.50
CA LEU A 171 -2.73 29.81 -17.94
C LEU A 171 -1.98 29.16 -16.76
N LEU A 172 -2.36 27.93 -16.40
CA LEU A 172 -1.96 27.27 -15.14
C LEU A 172 -0.71 26.39 -15.25
N SER A 173 -0.23 26.20 -16.47
CA SER A 173 1.00 25.47 -16.83
C SER A 173 1.44 25.81 -18.26
N CYS A 174 0.98 26.96 -18.77
CA CYS A 174 0.53 27.06 -20.16
C CYS A 174 1.43 27.90 -21.03
N LEU A 175 2.72 27.68 -20.94
CA LEU A 175 3.54 27.81 -22.14
C LEU A 175 4.11 26.42 -22.42
N PRO A 176 4.23 26.03 -23.71
CA PRO A 176 4.95 24.83 -24.10
C PRO A 176 6.42 25.04 -23.75
N GLU A 177 6.73 24.71 -22.50
CA GLU A 177 8.03 24.89 -21.88
C GLU A 177 8.60 23.50 -21.73
N GLY A 178 9.37 23.11 -22.74
CA GLY A 178 10.39 22.12 -22.52
C GLY A 178 11.60 22.83 -21.94
N TYR A 179 11.87 22.68 -20.64
CA TYR A 179 13.23 22.72 -20.09
C TYR A 179 13.26 22.25 -18.61
N LEU A 180 14.16 21.32 -18.26
CA LEU A 180 14.62 21.04 -16.89
C LEU A 180 16.14 20.90 -16.85
N GLY A 181 16.86 21.66 -17.67
CA GLY A 181 18.31 21.73 -17.52
C GLY A 181 18.71 22.51 -16.26
N GLY A 182 20.00 22.83 -16.14
CA GLY A 182 20.61 23.42 -14.94
C GLY A 182 20.26 24.89 -14.65
N LEU A 183 19.03 25.34 -14.94
CA LEU A 183 18.58 26.66 -14.49
C LEU A 183 18.42 26.66 -12.97
N PRO A 184 18.73 27.78 -12.30
CA PRO A 184 18.49 27.93 -10.87
C PRO A 184 17.00 27.94 -10.55
N ASP A 185 16.66 27.61 -9.29
CA ASP A 185 15.27 27.55 -8.78
C ASP A 185 14.47 28.85 -9.01
N THR A 186 15.16 29.99 -9.05
CA THR A 186 14.61 31.31 -9.36
C THR A 186 15.47 32.03 -10.38
N LEU A 187 14.86 32.58 -11.43
CA LEU A 187 15.54 33.44 -12.41
C LEU A 187 15.40 34.91 -12.03
N GLU A 188 16.41 35.71 -12.35
CA GLU A 188 16.30 37.16 -12.28
C GLU A 188 15.20 37.67 -13.24
N ALA A 189 14.49 38.74 -12.86
CA ALA A 189 13.31 39.21 -13.59
C ALA A 189 13.54 39.42 -15.11
N PRO A 190 14.64 40.04 -15.60
CA PRO A 190 14.85 40.20 -17.04
C PRO A 190 15.07 38.88 -17.77
N ARG A 191 15.85 37.96 -17.16
CA ARG A 191 16.12 36.63 -17.71
C ARG A 191 14.87 35.76 -17.73
N TYR A 192 14.03 35.89 -16.71
CA TYR A 192 12.74 35.22 -16.63
C TYR A 192 11.83 35.67 -17.79
N LEU A 193 11.66 36.98 -17.98
CA LEU A 193 10.79 37.53 -19.03
C LEU A 193 11.28 37.19 -20.45
N GLU A 194 12.60 37.26 -20.68
CA GLU A 194 13.23 36.91 -21.96
C GLU A 194 13.13 35.40 -22.24
N HIS A 195 13.44 34.55 -21.26
CA HIS A 195 13.50 33.10 -21.45
C HIS A 195 12.14 32.49 -21.78
N PHE A 196 11.07 33.01 -21.17
CA PHE A 196 9.71 32.54 -21.41
C PHE A 196 8.96 33.33 -22.47
N ASP A 197 9.59 34.36 -23.06
CA ASP A 197 8.94 35.26 -24.01
C ASP A 197 7.58 35.79 -23.47
N PHE A 198 7.57 36.07 -22.17
CA PHE A 198 6.35 36.17 -21.36
C PHE A 198 5.43 37.29 -21.87
N VAL A 199 6.00 38.48 -22.07
CA VAL A 199 5.28 39.67 -22.55
C VAL A 199 4.71 39.45 -23.94
N GLN A 200 5.48 38.87 -24.87
CA GLN A 200 5.04 38.65 -26.24
C GLN A 200 3.88 37.64 -26.31
N ARG A 201 3.93 36.57 -25.49
CA ARG A 201 2.89 35.55 -25.48
C ARG A 201 1.59 36.05 -24.89
N LEU A 202 1.64 36.86 -23.84
CA LEU A 202 0.44 37.45 -23.26
C LEU A 202 -0.27 38.44 -24.20
N GLN A 203 0.38 38.93 -25.25
CA GLN A 203 -0.31 39.68 -26.31
C GLN A 203 -1.41 38.86 -26.99
N GLY A 204 -1.32 37.52 -26.98
CA GLY A 204 -2.37 36.63 -27.47
C GLY A 204 -3.68 36.68 -26.69
N LEU A 205 -3.73 37.39 -25.56
CA LEU A 205 -4.98 37.64 -24.82
C LEU A 205 -5.83 38.74 -25.47
N GLU A 206 -5.25 39.63 -26.28
CA GLU A 206 -6.03 40.64 -27.00
C GLU A 206 -7.01 39.99 -27.97
N GLY A 207 -8.31 40.31 -27.83
CA GLY A 207 -9.38 39.71 -28.61
C GLY A 207 -9.81 38.31 -28.14
N LEU A 208 -9.06 37.66 -27.24
CA LEU A 208 -9.43 36.38 -26.63
C LEU A 208 -10.07 36.58 -25.24
N LEU A 209 -9.48 37.43 -24.39
CA LEU A 209 -10.00 37.75 -23.06
C LEU A 209 -10.72 39.11 -23.12
N LYS A 210 -11.98 39.15 -22.67
CA LYS A 210 -12.76 40.40 -22.66
C LYS A 210 -12.11 41.45 -21.74
N PRO A 211 -12.29 42.76 -22.02
CA PRO A 211 -11.98 43.80 -21.06
C PRO A 211 -12.66 43.53 -19.70
N GLY A 212 -11.89 43.58 -18.60
CA GLY A 212 -12.32 43.20 -17.25
C GLY A 212 -12.40 41.69 -16.98
N GLY A 213 -12.16 40.86 -17.99
CA GLY A 213 -12.06 39.40 -17.88
C GLY A 213 -10.91 38.98 -16.97
N LEU A 214 -11.02 37.80 -16.37
CA LEU A 214 -10.04 37.28 -15.42
C LEU A 214 -8.93 36.49 -16.13
N LEU A 215 -7.69 36.94 -15.99
CA LEU A 215 -6.52 36.10 -16.23
C LEU A 215 -6.14 35.39 -14.93
N ALA A 216 -5.97 34.07 -14.97
CA ALA A 216 -5.39 33.30 -13.88
C ALA A 216 -4.11 32.61 -14.40
N TYR A 217 -2.96 33.06 -13.92
CA TYR A 217 -1.64 32.61 -14.37
C TYR A 217 -0.89 31.92 -13.24
N ALA A 218 -0.42 30.70 -13.46
CA ALA A 218 0.43 29.99 -12.52
C ALA A 218 1.53 29.23 -13.24
N HIS A 219 2.63 29.03 -12.54
CA HIS A 219 3.77 28.28 -13.02
C HIS A 219 3.71 26.82 -12.57
N GLY A 220 4.04 25.92 -13.50
CA GLY A 220 4.18 24.49 -13.20
C GLY A 220 5.42 24.15 -12.35
N PRO A 221 5.63 22.86 -12.07
CA PRO A 221 6.73 22.37 -11.21
C PRO A 221 8.15 22.59 -11.76
N PHE A 222 8.32 23.01 -13.01
CA PHE A 222 9.53 22.75 -13.79
C PHE A 222 10.32 24.00 -14.21
N LEU A 223 9.99 25.19 -13.68
CA LEU A 223 10.40 26.47 -14.27
C LEU A 223 11.10 27.34 -13.23
N GLY A 224 12.14 28.07 -13.62
CA GLY A 224 12.84 29.04 -12.76
C GLY A 224 11.91 30.19 -12.37
N LYS A 225 11.31 30.09 -11.19
CA LYS A 225 10.13 30.88 -10.79
C LYS A 225 10.53 32.32 -10.48
N ASN A 226 9.74 33.27 -10.97
CA ASN A 226 9.80 34.64 -10.50
C ASN A 226 8.39 35.28 -10.54
N PRO A 227 7.54 34.99 -9.53
CA PRO A 227 6.18 35.52 -9.49
C PRO A 227 6.17 37.05 -9.42
N GLN A 228 7.17 37.67 -8.80
CA GLN A 228 7.28 39.13 -8.77
C GLN A 228 7.53 39.72 -10.17
N ALA A 229 8.36 39.09 -10.99
CA ALA A 229 8.61 39.51 -12.37
C ALA A 229 7.34 39.40 -13.24
N ALA A 230 6.58 38.31 -13.08
CA ALA A 230 5.31 38.12 -13.78
C ALA A 230 4.24 39.14 -13.34
N GLU A 231 4.12 39.39 -12.03
CA GLU A 231 3.25 40.43 -11.47
C GLU A 231 3.61 41.82 -12.03
N GLN A 232 4.88 42.20 -11.97
CA GLN A 232 5.37 43.48 -12.49
C GLN A 232 5.13 43.61 -14.00
N ALA A 233 5.37 42.55 -14.77
CA ALA A 233 5.11 42.55 -16.21
C ALA A 233 3.61 42.72 -16.52
N LEU A 234 2.72 42.06 -15.78
CA LEU A 234 1.27 42.24 -15.94
C LEU A 234 0.84 43.69 -15.63
N VAL A 235 1.37 44.28 -14.56
CA VAL A 235 1.12 45.70 -14.23
C VAL A 235 1.64 46.63 -15.34
N GLN A 236 2.84 46.39 -15.86
CA GLN A 236 3.43 47.17 -16.96
C GLN A 236 2.66 47.02 -18.28
N MET A 237 2.04 45.86 -18.52
CA MET A 237 1.15 45.61 -19.65
C MET A 237 -0.24 46.24 -19.48
N GLY A 238 -0.51 46.87 -18.34
CA GLY A 238 -1.75 47.60 -18.05
C GLY A 238 -2.83 46.77 -17.38
N PHE A 239 -2.55 45.55 -16.91
CA PHE A 239 -3.55 44.77 -16.18
C PHE A 239 -3.93 45.42 -14.84
N GLU A 240 -5.22 45.33 -14.50
CA GLU A 240 -5.78 45.87 -13.27
C GLU A 240 -5.99 44.77 -12.21
N ALA A 241 -6.12 45.17 -10.94
CA ALA A 241 -6.41 44.27 -9.83
C ALA A 241 -5.52 43.02 -9.79
N VAL A 242 -4.22 43.20 -10.08
CA VAL A 242 -3.23 42.12 -10.02
C VAL A 242 -3.09 41.64 -8.57
N GLN A 243 -3.31 40.36 -8.33
CA GLN A 243 -3.26 39.74 -7.01
C GLN A 243 -2.49 38.44 -7.06
N VAL A 244 -1.62 38.25 -6.08
CA VAL A 244 -0.88 37.01 -5.87
C VAL A 244 -1.61 36.18 -4.81
N VAL A 245 -1.94 34.94 -5.14
CA VAL A 245 -2.65 34.00 -4.28
C VAL A 245 -1.78 32.76 -4.07
N GLY A 246 -1.56 32.39 -2.81
CA GLY A 246 -0.66 31.29 -2.43
C GLY A 246 0.74 31.76 -2.05
N GLU A 247 1.64 30.82 -1.77
CA GLU A 247 2.99 31.08 -1.26
C GLU A 247 3.99 30.04 -1.79
N GLY A 248 5.27 30.46 -1.91
CA GLY A 248 6.37 29.62 -2.34
C GLY A 248 6.15 28.99 -3.71
N ASP A 249 6.24 27.66 -3.78
CA ASP A 249 6.10 26.91 -5.02
C ASP A 249 4.71 26.92 -5.64
N TYR A 250 3.68 27.28 -4.85
CA TYR A 250 2.26 27.24 -5.23
C TYR A 250 1.72 28.66 -5.28
N THR A 251 2.10 29.38 -6.33
CA THR A 251 1.71 30.77 -6.54
C THR A 251 0.83 30.89 -7.78
N LEU A 252 -0.33 31.54 -7.62
CA LEU A 252 -1.27 31.89 -8.69
C LEU A 252 -1.40 33.41 -8.75
N ILE A 253 -1.14 34.01 -9.90
CA ILE A 253 -1.34 35.43 -10.13
C ILE A 253 -2.66 35.60 -10.88
N THR A 254 -3.56 36.41 -10.33
CA THR A 254 -4.81 36.78 -11.00
C THR A 254 -4.77 38.24 -11.39
N ALA A 255 -5.36 38.57 -12.53
CA ALA A 255 -5.34 39.93 -13.07
C ALA A 255 -6.58 40.19 -13.93
N ARG A 256 -6.98 41.45 -14.06
CA ARG A 256 -8.11 41.89 -14.89
C ARG A 256 -7.60 42.53 -16.17
N MET A 257 -8.09 42.03 -17.29
CA MET A 257 -7.69 42.47 -18.62
C MET A 257 -8.04 43.95 -18.84
N PRO A 258 -7.11 44.80 -19.31
CA PRO A 258 -7.42 46.17 -19.70
C PRO A 258 -8.20 46.22 -21.03
N VAL A 259 -8.61 47.42 -21.43
CA VAL A 259 -9.25 47.63 -22.74
C VAL A 259 -8.29 47.31 -23.90
N ALA A 260 -7.00 47.57 -23.74
CA ALA A 260 -5.93 47.20 -24.66
C ALA A 260 -4.64 46.97 -23.87
N LEU A 261 -3.81 46.01 -24.29
CA LEU A 261 -2.52 45.75 -23.64
C LEU A 261 -1.50 46.80 -24.06
N VAL A 262 -0.75 47.27 -23.08
CA VAL A 262 0.41 48.13 -23.33
C VAL A 262 1.58 47.22 -23.66
N ARG A 263 2.31 47.50 -24.74
CA ARG A 263 3.61 46.88 -24.97
C ARG A 263 4.63 47.58 -24.09
N PRO A 264 5.18 46.94 -23.04
CA PRO A 264 6.27 47.54 -22.30
C PRO A 264 7.48 47.69 -23.24
N ASP A 265 8.06 48.89 -23.28
CA ASP A 265 9.33 49.10 -23.98
C ASP A 265 10.39 48.16 -23.39
N PRO A 266 11.26 47.53 -24.20
CA PRO A 266 12.38 46.78 -23.67
C PRO A 266 13.19 47.74 -22.81
N SER A 267 13.18 47.52 -21.50
CA SER A 267 13.92 48.37 -20.57
C SER A 267 15.38 48.43 -21.05
N PRO A 268 15.95 49.64 -21.23
CA PRO A 268 17.36 49.75 -21.53
C PRO A 268 18.14 49.09 -20.39
N VAL A 269 19.15 48.32 -20.76
CA VAL A 269 20.23 47.85 -19.87
C VAL A 269 20.52 48.93 -18.83
N PRO A 270 20.66 48.62 -17.53
CA PRO A 270 21.01 49.64 -16.55
C PRO A 270 22.38 50.21 -16.93
N GLY A 271 22.36 51.36 -17.59
CA GLY A 271 23.50 52.27 -17.61
C GLY A 271 23.78 52.69 -16.17
N PRO A 272 25.05 52.96 -15.81
CA PRO A 272 25.40 53.35 -14.45
C PRO A 272 24.52 54.52 -14.02
N ALA A 273 23.87 54.36 -12.87
CA ALA A 273 22.95 55.36 -12.31
C ALA A 273 23.61 56.74 -12.32
N GLN A 274 23.00 57.69 -13.03
CA GLN A 274 23.29 59.11 -12.84
C GLN A 274 22.67 59.52 -11.50
N HIS A 275 23.54 59.80 -10.53
CA HIS A 275 23.15 60.45 -9.28
C HIS A 275 22.47 61.80 -9.56
N PRO A 276 21.46 62.21 -8.77
CA PRO A 276 21.03 63.59 -8.76
C PRO A 276 22.21 64.45 -8.31
N GLY A 277 22.45 65.58 -8.99
CA GLY A 277 23.61 66.42 -8.76
C GLY A 277 23.76 66.84 -7.28
N PRO A 278 24.99 66.90 -6.74
CA PRO A 278 25.20 67.33 -5.37
C PRO A 278 24.83 68.81 -5.23
N GLY A 279 23.75 69.07 -4.50
CA GLY A 279 23.60 70.33 -3.79
C GLY A 279 24.81 70.51 -2.88
N ALA A 280 25.31 71.75 -2.79
CA ALA A 280 26.49 72.08 -2.01
C ALA A 280 26.43 71.47 -0.59
N PRO A 281 27.52 70.86 -0.09
CA PRO A 281 27.53 70.20 1.21
C PRO A 281 27.23 71.22 2.32
N SER A 282 26.13 71.00 3.04
CA SER A 282 25.96 71.61 4.36
C SER A 282 27.03 71.04 5.29
N PRO A 283 27.66 71.85 6.16
CA PRO A 283 28.65 71.35 7.11
C PRO A 283 28.03 70.25 7.97
N LEU A 284 28.79 69.17 8.21
CA LEU A 284 28.35 68.06 9.07
C LEU A 284 28.04 68.61 10.49
N PRO A 285 26.90 68.22 11.08
CA PRO A 285 26.54 68.66 12.43
C PRO A 285 27.51 68.10 13.48
N SER A 286 27.63 68.77 14.62
CA SER A 286 28.43 68.27 15.74
C SER A 286 27.78 67.02 16.39
N SER A 287 28.59 66.09 16.91
CA SER A 287 28.08 64.88 17.57
C SER A 287 27.14 65.20 18.74
N ASP A 288 27.44 66.24 19.51
CA ASP A 288 26.65 66.67 20.68
C ASP A 288 25.24 67.15 20.30
N GLU A 289 25.12 67.89 19.18
CA GLU A 289 23.82 68.35 18.67
C GLU A 289 22.94 67.18 18.20
N VAL A 290 23.54 66.19 17.54
CA VAL A 290 22.82 65.00 17.06
C VAL A 290 22.43 64.09 18.22
N TRP A 291 23.28 64.00 19.27
CA TRP A 291 22.97 63.26 20.48
C TRP A 291 21.77 63.86 21.23
N ALA A 292 21.71 65.19 21.37
CA ALA A 292 20.58 65.89 21.97
C ALA A 292 19.26 65.65 21.22
N LEU A 293 19.31 65.62 19.87
CA LEU A 293 18.14 65.29 19.05
C LEU A 293 17.68 63.83 19.23
N LEU A 294 18.63 62.90 19.40
CA LEU A 294 18.35 61.49 19.62
C LEU A 294 17.73 61.24 21.00
N GLU A 295 18.23 61.90 22.05
CA GLU A 295 17.63 61.87 23.40
C GLU A 295 16.24 62.51 23.43
N GLY A 296 16.03 63.56 22.63
CA GLY A 296 14.72 64.19 22.43
C GLY A 296 13.73 63.38 21.58
N GLY A 297 14.13 62.22 21.04
CA GLY A 297 13.27 61.37 20.20
C GLY A 297 13.02 61.91 18.78
N ALA A 298 13.76 62.93 18.35
CA ALA A 298 13.63 63.57 17.03
C ALA A 298 14.38 62.77 15.94
N TYR A 299 14.09 61.47 15.82
CA TYR A 299 14.85 60.55 14.96
C TYR A 299 14.82 60.93 13.48
N ALA A 300 13.70 61.44 12.97
CA ALA A 300 13.59 61.89 11.57
C ALA A 300 14.47 63.12 11.28
N GLU A 301 14.64 64.01 12.26
CA GLU A 301 15.50 65.19 12.16
C GLU A 301 16.99 64.79 12.17
N VAL A 302 17.35 63.77 12.96
CA VAL A 302 18.69 63.14 12.92
C VAL A 302 18.99 62.61 11.50
N LEU A 303 18.03 61.96 10.84
CA LEU A 303 18.23 61.43 9.49
C LEU A 303 18.33 62.51 8.40
N GLY A 304 17.67 63.65 8.59
CA GLY A 304 17.76 64.80 7.68
C GLY A 304 19.07 65.58 7.81
N ARG A 305 19.68 65.58 9.01
CA ARG A 305 20.93 66.30 9.30
C ARG A 305 22.20 65.47 9.07
N VAL A 306 22.14 64.16 9.28
CA VAL A 306 23.30 63.26 9.09
C VAL A 306 23.15 62.51 7.78
N PRO A 307 23.92 62.78 6.72
CA PRO A 307 23.76 62.13 5.42
C PRO A 307 24.14 60.63 5.43
N GLU A 308 23.69 59.90 4.41
CA GLU A 308 24.09 58.51 4.14
C GLU A 308 25.58 58.42 3.80
N GLY A 309 26.24 57.35 4.25
CA GLY A 309 27.69 57.16 4.04
C GLY A 309 28.60 57.89 5.02
N THR A 310 28.05 58.59 6.02
CA THR A 310 28.82 59.13 7.14
C THR A 310 29.51 58.02 7.93
N THR A 311 30.71 58.29 8.43
CA THR A 311 31.54 57.34 9.19
C THR A 311 31.78 57.82 10.63
N GLY A 312 32.20 56.91 11.51
CA GLY A 312 32.52 57.23 12.90
C GLY A 312 31.30 57.49 13.79
N GLU A 313 31.43 58.40 14.75
CA GLU A 313 30.40 58.63 15.78
C GLU A 313 29.04 59.06 15.20
N LEU A 314 29.02 59.96 14.21
CA LEU A 314 27.77 60.37 13.55
C LEU A 314 27.05 59.21 12.85
N ALA A 315 27.80 58.22 12.33
CA ALA A 315 27.25 57.00 11.74
C ALA A 315 26.60 56.10 12.81
N TYR A 316 27.18 56.04 14.02
CA TYR A 316 26.57 55.38 15.17
C TYR A 316 25.24 56.04 15.56
N LEU A 317 25.17 57.38 15.55
CA LEU A 317 23.95 58.13 15.93
C LEU A 317 22.85 57.97 14.88
N ARG A 318 23.22 58.06 13.60
CA ARG A 318 22.31 57.76 12.49
C ARG A 318 21.80 56.32 12.59
N GLY A 319 22.68 55.36 12.86
CA GLY A 319 22.33 53.96 13.07
C GLY A 319 21.35 53.74 14.23
N ARG A 320 21.55 54.42 15.37
CA ARG A 320 20.62 54.36 16.51
C ARG A 320 19.25 54.98 16.20
N ALA A 321 19.21 56.10 15.47
CA ALA A 321 17.95 56.71 15.04
C ALA A 321 17.19 55.82 14.05
N LEU A 322 17.89 55.19 13.09
CA LEU A 322 17.31 54.22 12.16
C LEU A 322 16.77 52.97 12.87
N PHE A 323 17.51 52.47 13.88
CA PHE A 323 17.06 51.34 14.70
C PHE A 323 15.78 51.67 15.48
N ALA A 324 15.69 52.87 16.07
CA ALA A 324 14.50 53.33 16.78
C ALA A 324 13.27 53.48 15.87
N LEU A 325 13.48 53.78 14.59
CA LEU A 325 12.44 53.87 13.55
C LEU A 325 12.13 52.53 12.87
N ALA A 326 12.66 51.41 13.36
CA ALA A 326 12.51 50.08 12.77
C ALA A 326 13.01 49.95 11.31
N ARG A 327 13.92 50.84 10.88
CA ARG A 327 14.58 50.79 9.55
C ARG A 327 15.86 49.97 9.64
N TYR A 328 15.72 48.68 9.90
CA TYR A 328 16.84 47.82 10.34
C TYR A 328 17.94 47.62 9.28
N THR A 329 17.58 47.55 8.00
CA THR A 329 18.54 47.38 6.89
C THR A 329 19.47 48.59 6.76
N GLU A 330 18.89 49.78 6.79
CA GLU A 330 19.63 51.05 6.77
C GLU A 330 20.41 51.27 8.06
N ALA A 331 19.85 50.87 9.21
CA ALA A 331 20.54 50.92 10.49
C ALA A 331 21.81 50.06 10.46
N GLU A 332 21.75 48.84 9.91
CA GLU A 332 22.91 47.96 9.78
C GLU A 332 24.01 48.59 8.92
N ALA A 333 23.63 49.16 7.76
CA ALA A 333 24.56 49.82 6.86
C ALA A 333 25.24 51.04 7.50
N ALA A 334 24.48 51.87 8.23
CA ALA A 334 25.03 53.02 8.97
C ALA A 334 25.95 52.58 10.13
N LEU A 335 25.55 51.56 10.89
CA LEU A 335 26.33 51.04 12.01
C LEU A 335 27.63 50.34 11.55
N ALA A 336 27.66 49.75 10.36
CA ALA A 336 28.87 49.16 9.78
C ALA A 336 29.98 50.20 9.52
N LEU A 337 29.60 51.47 9.29
CA LEU A 337 30.50 52.60 9.05
C LEU A 337 30.93 53.33 10.33
N ALA A 338 30.38 52.94 11.49
CA ALA A 338 30.62 53.63 12.75
C ALA A 338 31.95 53.29 13.43
N HIS A 339 32.52 52.11 13.13
CA HIS A 339 33.75 51.60 13.76
C HIS A 339 33.74 51.68 15.31
N HIS A 340 32.57 51.48 15.92
CA HIS A 340 32.36 51.60 17.38
C HIS A 340 31.96 50.23 17.97
N PRO A 341 32.51 49.80 19.14
CA PRO A 341 32.23 48.48 19.71
C PRO A 341 30.76 48.27 20.12
N GLU A 342 30.04 49.34 20.47
CA GLU A 342 28.60 49.27 20.74
C GLU A 342 27.77 49.21 19.46
N ALA A 343 28.28 49.74 18.34
CA ALA A 343 27.62 49.63 17.05
C ALA A 343 27.51 48.16 16.63
N GLU A 344 28.55 47.36 16.86
CA GLU A 344 28.52 45.91 16.61
C GLU A 344 27.43 45.18 17.41
N ASN A 345 27.15 45.60 18.65
CA ASN A 345 26.07 44.99 19.43
C ASN A 345 24.68 45.34 18.89
N LEU A 346 24.50 46.57 18.37
CA LEU A 346 23.25 46.99 17.72
C LEU A 346 23.07 46.33 16.35
N ARG A 347 24.14 46.15 15.57
CA ARG A 347 24.12 45.43 14.29
C ARG A 347 23.57 44.02 14.44
N VAL A 348 23.95 43.35 15.53
CA VAL A 348 23.47 42.00 15.85
C VAL A 348 21.96 41.98 16.12
N LEU A 349 21.41 43.03 16.74
CA LEU A 349 19.97 43.18 16.91
C LEU A 349 19.29 43.51 15.58
N CYS A 350 19.91 44.31 14.70
CA CYS A 350 19.41 44.54 13.34
C CYS A 350 19.31 43.24 12.54
N TRP A 351 20.35 42.39 12.59
CA TRP A 351 20.33 41.08 11.91
C TRP A 351 19.21 40.17 12.45
N ALA A 352 18.96 40.20 13.77
CA ALA A 352 17.88 39.45 14.38
C ALA A 352 16.49 39.93 13.93
N GLU A 353 16.27 41.24 13.80
CA GLU A 353 15.02 41.83 13.30
C GLU A 353 14.84 41.68 11.78
N GLN A 354 15.92 41.51 11.03
CA GLN A 354 15.92 41.21 9.59
C GLN A 354 15.78 39.72 9.27
N GLU A 355 15.65 38.87 10.30
CA GLU A 355 15.60 37.41 10.18
C GLU A 355 16.88 36.76 9.59
N ASP A 356 18.02 37.47 9.59
CA ASP A 356 19.34 36.93 9.27
C ASP A 356 19.91 36.16 10.48
N TYR A 357 19.21 35.09 10.84
CA TYR A 357 19.51 34.26 12.00
C TYR A 357 20.90 33.62 11.97
N PRO A 358 21.41 33.09 10.84
CA PRO A 358 22.74 32.48 10.78
C PRO A 358 23.85 33.46 11.18
N ARG A 359 23.70 34.74 10.80
CA ARG A 359 24.67 35.79 11.12
C ARG A 359 24.52 36.34 12.53
N ALA A 360 23.29 36.47 13.03
CA ALA A 360 23.01 36.98 14.37
C ALA A 360 23.38 35.99 15.49
N LEU A 361 23.16 34.70 15.26
CA LEU A 361 23.15 33.67 16.31
C LEU A 361 24.46 33.55 17.12
N PRO A 362 25.66 33.40 16.52
CA PRO A 362 26.89 33.19 17.29
C PRO A 362 27.21 34.36 18.22
N ARG A 363 26.85 35.57 17.78
CA ARG A 363 27.13 36.79 18.53
C ARG A 363 26.07 37.07 19.60
N LEU A 364 24.80 36.76 19.33
CA LEU A 364 23.74 36.82 20.34
C LEU A 364 23.98 35.83 21.49
N GLU A 365 24.44 34.61 21.20
CA GLU A 365 24.75 33.62 22.23
C GLU A 365 25.83 34.14 23.20
N ALA A 366 26.89 34.79 22.68
CA ALA A 366 27.92 35.41 23.51
C ALA A 366 27.40 36.61 24.33
N LEU A 367 26.48 37.39 23.77
CA LEU A 367 25.91 38.59 24.40
C LEU A 367 24.74 38.31 25.36
N SER A 368 24.18 37.09 25.33
CA SER A 368 23.02 36.69 26.15
C SER A 368 23.21 36.87 27.66
N SER A 369 24.45 36.72 28.13
CA SER A 369 24.85 36.93 29.53
C SER A 369 24.58 38.36 30.03
N ARG A 370 24.49 39.34 29.12
CA ARG A 370 24.20 40.75 29.43
C ARG A 370 22.71 41.01 29.71
N GLY A 371 21.84 40.02 29.48
CA GLY A 371 20.42 40.09 29.84
C GLY A 371 19.57 41.03 28.98
N GLY A 372 18.29 41.16 29.36
CA GLY A 372 17.33 42.09 28.74
C GLY A 372 17.13 41.86 27.25
N ARG A 373 17.39 42.90 26.44
CA ARG A 373 17.10 42.92 25.00
C ARG A 373 17.87 41.86 24.19
N PHE A 374 19.06 41.46 24.63
CA PHE A 374 19.82 40.41 23.95
C PHE A 374 19.22 39.01 24.19
N LYS A 375 18.68 38.74 25.38
CA LYS A 375 17.94 37.49 25.65
C LYS A 375 16.61 37.46 24.89
N LEU A 376 15.91 38.60 24.81
CA LEU A 376 14.70 38.72 23.99
C LEU A 376 14.99 38.45 22.51
N ALA A 377 16.02 39.08 21.95
CA ALA A 377 16.44 38.85 20.57
C ALA A 377 16.89 37.40 20.33
N LEU A 378 17.70 36.82 21.23
CA LEU A 378 18.10 35.41 21.14
C LEU A 378 16.90 34.46 21.22
N GLY A 379 15.93 34.75 22.08
CA GLY A 379 14.67 34.02 22.18
C GLY A 379 13.86 34.06 20.89
N LYS A 380 13.75 35.23 20.24
CA LYS A 380 13.12 35.40 18.92
C LYS A 380 13.85 34.61 17.84
N VAL A 381 15.18 34.65 17.81
CA VAL A 381 16.00 33.89 16.86
C VAL A 381 15.80 32.38 17.05
N TYR A 382 15.85 31.87 18.29
CA TYR A 382 15.59 30.45 18.55
C TYR A 382 14.16 30.05 18.17
N LEU A 383 13.17 30.91 18.39
CA LEU A 383 11.79 30.66 17.96
C LEU A 383 11.69 30.58 16.43
N GLY A 384 12.36 31.49 15.71
CA GLY A 384 12.44 31.50 14.25
C GLY A 384 13.12 30.26 13.67
N LEU A 385 14.17 29.76 14.34
CA LEU A 385 14.87 28.52 13.99
C LEU A 385 14.15 27.24 14.45
N GLY A 386 13.00 27.35 15.14
CA GLY A 386 12.25 26.20 15.65
C GLY A 386 12.89 25.50 16.86
N ARG A 387 13.87 26.13 17.52
CA ARG A 387 14.52 25.66 18.76
C ARG A 387 13.69 26.06 19.98
N LEU A 388 12.52 25.43 20.11
CA LEU A 388 11.44 25.85 21.03
C LEU A 388 11.85 25.84 22.51
N SER A 389 12.61 24.83 22.95
CA SER A 389 13.01 24.72 24.36
C SER A 389 14.01 25.83 24.73
N GLU A 390 14.98 26.08 23.86
CA GLU A 390 15.95 27.16 24.05
C GLU A 390 15.28 28.54 23.96
N ALA A 391 14.34 28.72 23.03
CA ALA A 391 13.53 29.92 22.91
C ALA A 391 12.73 30.19 24.19
N LEU A 392 12.01 29.18 24.71
CA LEU A 392 11.19 29.31 25.91
C LEU A 392 12.02 29.75 27.11
N ARG A 393 13.19 29.13 27.31
CA ARG A 393 14.11 29.51 28.39
C ARG A 393 14.56 30.96 28.28
N GLN A 394 15.03 31.38 27.11
CA GLN A 394 15.53 32.76 26.93
C GLN A 394 14.42 33.81 27.06
N LEU A 395 13.23 33.53 26.53
CA LEU A 395 12.09 34.43 26.63
C LEU A 395 11.56 34.54 28.05
N HIS A 396 11.55 33.45 28.82
CA HIS A 396 11.14 33.49 30.23
C HIS A 396 12.17 34.26 31.10
N GLU A 397 13.46 34.00 30.91
CA GLU A 397 14.52 34.61 31.72
C GLU A 397 14.83 36.07 31.35
N CYS A 398 14.30 36.61 30.25
CA CYS A 398 14.63 37.98 29.83
C CYS A 398 13.91 39.05 30.66
N GLY A 399 12.79 38.72 31.32
CA GLY A 399 12.06 39.61 32.24
C GLY A 399 11.45 40.87 31.60
N LEU A 400 11.37 40.93 30.27
CA LEU A 400 10.83 42.05 29.52
C LEU A 400 9.35 41.81 29.16
N PRO A 401 8.44 42.80 29.29
CA PRO A 401 7.03 42.64 28.95
C PRO A 401 6.82 42.33 27.47
N GLU A 402 7.70 42.83 26.58
CA GLU A 402 7.64 42.54 25.14
C GLU A 402 7.82 41.03 24.84
N ALA A 403 8.38 40.26 25.77
CA ALA A 403 8.59 38.83 25.61
C ALA A 403 7.30 38.00 25.74
N GLU A 404 6.25 38.52 26.40
CA GLU A 404 5.03 37.76 26.71
C GLU A 404 4.36 37.17 25.45
N VAL A 405 4.31 37.95 24.36
CA VAL A 405 3.73 37.52 23.09
C VAL A 405 4.50 36.34 22.50
N TYR A 406 5.83 36.42 22.51
CA TYR A 406 6.70 35.36 22.00
C TYR A 406 6.71 34.15 22.93
N LEU A 407 6.60 34.35 24.24
CA LEU A 407 6.51 33.30 25.25
C LEU A 407 5.23 32.48 25.03
N LYS A 408 4.08 33.16 24.88
CA LYS A 408 2.80 32.53 24.54
C LYS A 408 2.87 31.76 23.22
N THR A 409 3.43 32.37 22.18
CA THR A 409 3.61 31.72 20.86
C THR A 409 4.50 30.48 20.96
N THR A 410 5.56 30.53 21.78
CA THR A 410 6.46 29.39 21.99
C THR A 410 5.75 28.26 22.74
N LEU A 411 4.99 28.57 23.78
CA LEU A 411 4.19 27.60 24.54
C LEU A 411 3.13 26.93 23.67
N GLU A 412 2.43 27.68 22.82
CA GLU A 412 1.46 27.14 21.84
C GLU A 412 2.14 26.15 20.89
N ARG A 413 3.30 26.50 20.32
CA ARG A 413 4.07 25.59 19.46
C ARG A 413 4.58 24.34 20.19
N ILE A 414 4.98 24.47 21.46
CA ILE A 414 5.37 23.32 22.29
C ILE A 414 4.16 22.42 22.55
N GLU A 415 3.02 23.01 22.89
CA GLU A 415 1.76 22.29 23.13
C GLU A 415 1.32 21.51 21.89
N GLU A 416 1.30 22.15 20.71
CA GLU A 416 1.01 21.47 19.44
C GLU A 416 1.95 20.29 19.18
N ARG A 417 3.23 20.46 19.48
CA ARG A 417 4.23 19.40 19.29
C ARG A 417 4.08 18.27 20.30
N VAL A 418 3.74 18.56 21.56
CA VAL A 418 3.45 17.55 22.59
C VAL A 418 2.18 16.77 22.25
N VAL A 419 1.12 17.45 21.80
CA VAL A 419 -0.12 16.79 21.36
C VAL A 419 0.14 15.88 20.16
N ARG A 420 0.98 16.31 19.22
CA ARG A 420 1.42 15.47 18.10
C ARG A 420 2.16 14.22 18.58
N LEU A 421 3.14 14.36 19.46
CA LEU A 421 3.89 13.22 20.03
C LEU A 421 2.97 12.24 20.77
N CYS A 422 1.97 12.75 21.50
CA CYS A 422 0.96 11.89 22.14
C CYS A 422 0.13 11.11 21.12
N ARG A 423 -0.21 11.69 19.96
CA ARG A 423 -0.90 10.97 18.87
C ARG A 423 -0.01 9.93 18.19
N GLU A 424 1.28 10.20 18.09
CA GLU A 424 2.28 9.30 17.52
C GLU A 424 2.69 8.18 18.50
N GLY A 425 2.30 8.29 19.78
CA GLY A 425 2.62 7.31 20.83
C GLY A 425 4.00 7.48 21.46
N ASP A 426 4.73 8.57 21.17
CA ASP A 426 5.99 8.88 21.85
C ASP A 426 5.75 9.61 23.18
N TRP A 427 5.25 8.83 24.14
CA TRP A 427 4.92 9.32 25.48
C TRP A 427 6.16 9.84 26.21
N SER A 428 7.33 9.26 25.95
CA SER A 428 8.58 9.60 26.63
C SER A 428 9.05 11.01 26.30
N GLU A 429 9.04 11.38 25.02
CA GLU A 429 9.41 12.72 24.57
C GLU A 429 8.34 13.75 24.95
N ALA A 430 7.05 13.38 24.83
CA ALA A 430 5.95 14.23 25.29
C ALA A 430 6.09 14.59 26.77
N SER A 431 6.34 13.60 27.64
CA SER A 431 6.50 13.87 29.06
C SER A 431 7.76 14.67 29.38
N ARG A 432 8.89 14.43 28.70
CA ARG A 432 10.13 15.18 28.92
C ARG A 432 9.96 16.67 28.61
N ARG A 433 9.16 17.00 27.60
CA ARG A 433 8.90 18.39 27.23
C ARG A 433 7.96 19.10 28.18
N VAL A 434 6.92 18.42 28.67
CA VAL A 434 6.06 19.00 29.71
C VAL A 434 6.84 19.18 31.01
N GLU A 435 7.69 18.21 31.37
CA GLU A 435 8.62 18.32 32.51
C GLU A 435 9.57 19.51 32.36
N PHE A 436 10.16 19.71 31.18
CA PHE A 436 10.99 20.89 30.93
C PHE A 436 10.25 22.22 31.17
N VAL A 437 8.97 22.31 30.80
CA VAL A 437 8.14 23.49 31.09
C VAL A 437 7.86 23.60 32.59
N GLU A 438 7.53 22.49 33.27
CA GLU A 438 7.32 22.41 34.72
C GLU A 438 8.56 22.90 35.49
N ASP A 439 9.75 22.47 35.07
CA ASP A 439 11.05 22.79 35.67
C ASP A 439 11.42 24.27 35.52
N LEU A 440 11.03 24.91 34.41
CA LEU A 440 11.23 26.35 34.21
C LEU A 440 10.32 27.17 35.11
N SER A 441 9.02 26.93 35.04
CA SER A 441 8.07 27.46 36.00
C SER A 441 6.76 26.68 35.91
N PRO A 442 6.19 26.25 37.04
CA PRO A 442 4.94 25.51 37.02
C PRO A 442 3.74 26.34 36.54
N ASP A 443 3.83 27.67 36.51
CA ASP A 443 2.76 28.56 36.06
C ASP A 443 2.67 28.66 34.52
N LEU A 444 3.72 28.21 33.81
CA LEU A 444 3.75 28.15 32.34
C LEU A 444 2.97 26.96 31.76
N LEU A 445 2.55 26.02 32.62
CA LEU A 445 1.79 24.85 32.22
C LEU A 445 0.35 25.25 31.86
N SER A 446 0.09 25.41 30.57
CA SER A 446 -1.26 25.61 30.03
C SER A 446 -2.17 24.41 30.36
N ARG A 447 -3.49 24.61 30.25
CA ARG A 447 -4.46 23.52 30.41
C ARG A 447 -4.21 22.38 29.43
N GLY A 448 -3.83 22.69 28.19
CA GLY A 448 -3.55 21.67 27.18
C GLY A 448 -2.26 20.90 27.46
N LEU A 449 -1.19 21.59 27.90
CA LEU A 449 0.05 20.95 28.35
C LEU A 449 -0.18 20.05 29.56
N LEU A 450 -1.00 20.48 30.53
CA LEU A 450 -1.37 19.65 31.69
C LEU A 450 -2.15 18.41 31.28
N ARG A 451 -3.12 18.53 30.34
CA ARG A 451 -3.90 17.38 29.84
C ARG A 451 -3.02 16.39 29.08
N ALA A 452 -2.20 16.86 28.16
CA ALA A 452 -1.30 16.01 27.39
C ALA A 452 -0.20 15.40 28.27
N GLY A 453 0.33 16.17 29.22
CA GLY A 453 1.29 15.70 30.23
C GLY A 453 0.70 14.64 31.16
N LEU A 454 -0.55 14.81 31.61
CA LEU A 454 -1.27 13.81 32.39
C LEU A 454 -1.39 12.49 31.62
N GLN A 455 -1.84 12.56 30.35
CA GLN A 455 -1.94 11.38 29.50
C GLN A 455 -0.59 10.69 29.32
N ALA A 456 0.46 11.43 28.99
CA ALA A 456 1.81 10.87 28.82
C ALA A 456 2.36 10.25 30.11
N ALA A 457 2.11 10.87 31.27
CA ALA A 457 2.53 10.34 32.57
C ALA A 457 1.78 9.05 32.94
N LEU A 458 0.47 8.97 32.69
CA LEU A 458 -0.32 7.76 32.92
C LEU A 458 0.15 6.61 32.03
N GLN A 459 0.39 6.85 30.73
CA GLN A 459 0.85 5.82 29.81
C GLN A 459 2.24 5.26 30.16
N GLN A 460 3.11 6.09 30.73
CA GLN A 460 4.44 5.67 31.23
C GLN A 460 4.40 5.04 32.62
N GLY A 461 3.29 5.15 33.35
CA GLY A 461 3.20 4.70 34.74
C GLY A 461 3.93 5.60 35.74
N LEU A 462 4.10 6.89 35.43
CA LEU A 462 4.69 7.89 36.31
C LEU A 462 3.62 8.45 37.27
N TRP A 463 3.14 7.61 38.19
CA TRP A 463 1.95 7.88 39.01
C TRP A 463 2.02 9.16 39.85
N GLY A 464 3.19 9.46 40.44
CA GLY A 464 3.37 10.68 41.23
C GLY A 464 3.22 11.95 40.38
N ARG A 465 3.76 11.95 39.16
CA ARG A 465 3.65 13.06 38.21
C ARG A 465 2.22 13.19 37.67
N ALA A 466 1.61 12.06 37.30
CA ALA A 466 0.21 12.01 36.89
C ALA A 466 -0.72 12.59 37.97
N ALA A 467 -0.52 12.23 39.24
CA ALA A 467 -1.30 12.77 40.36
C ALA A 467 -1.13 14.29 40.51
N ARG A 468 0.09 14.83 40.35
CA ARG A 468 0.32 16.29 40.40
C ARG A 468 -0.40 17.03 39.28
N TYR A 469 -0.28 16.56 38.04
CA TYR A 469 -0.96 17.18 36.89
C TYR A 469 -2.49 17.05 37.00
N ALA A 470 -2.98 15.89 37.42
CA ALA A 470 -4.39 15.65 37.68
C ALA A 470 -4.93 16.57 38.78
N GLN A 471 -4.19 16.75 39.88
CA GLN A 471 -4.58 17.66 40.97
C GLN A 471 -4.68 19.11 40.51
N ARG A 472 -3.76 19.58 39.66
CA ARG A 472 -3.83 20.96 39.12
C ARG A 472 -5.04 21.13 38.20
N LEU A 473 -5.27 20.19 37.29
CA LEU A 473 -6.46 20.17 36.45
C LEU A 473 -7.74 20.12 37.29
N TYR A 474 -7.73 19.35 38.38
CA TYR A 474 -8.86 19.22 39.31
C TYR A 474 -9.19 20.56 39.99
N VAL A 475 -8.18 21.30 40.46
CA VAL A 475 -8.35 22.64 41.05
C VAL A 475 -8.88 23.63 40.00
N LEU A 476 -8.47 23.49 38.73
CA LEU A 476 -8.97 24.31 37.62
C LEU A 476 -10.39 23.94 37.17
N GLY A 477 -11.05 22.96 37.79
CA GLY A 477 -12.42 22.55 37.45
C GLY A 477 -12.52 21.56 36.28
N GLU A 478 -11.40 21.02 35.79
CA GLU A 478 -11.37 20.18 34.59
C GLU A 478 -11.73 18.71 34.90
N SER A 479 -12.60 18.10 34.10
CA SER A 479 -13.04 16.70 34.25
C SER A 479 -11.89 15.69 34.19
N HIS A 480 -10.92 15.95 33.31
CA HIS A 480 -9.72 15.13 33.13
C HIS A 480 -8.86 15.09 34.40
N GLY A 481 -8.93 16.13 35.24
CA GLY A 481 -8.24 16.14 36.53
C GLY A 481 -8.85 15.13 37.51
N ALA A 482 -10.18 15.12 37.64
CA ALA A 482 -10.90 14.18 38.50
C ALA A 482 -10.69 12.72 38.03
N LEU A 483 -10.85 12.46 36.73
CA LEU A 483 -10.55 11.14 36.15
C LEU A 483 -9.08 10.75 36.36
N GLY A 484 -8.15 11.68 36.13
CA GLY A 484 -6.72 11.46 36.31
C GLY A 484 -6.34 11.08 37.74
N LEU A 485 -6.97 11.68 38.76
CA LEU A 485 -6.78 11.32 40.16
C LEU A 485 -7.25 9.89 40.45
N ALA A 486 -8.40 9.50 39.89
CA ALA A 486 -8.90 8.13 40.00
C ALA A 486 -7.92 7.12 39.37
N LEU A 487 -7.48 7.38 38.14
CA LEU A 487 -6.56 6.48 37.41
C LEU A 487 -5.17 6.40 38.08
N ALA A 488 -4.63 7.54 38.52
CA ALA A 488 -3.34 7.58 39.21
C ALA A 488 -3.40 6.89 40.58
N GLY A 489 -4.50 7.05 41.33
CA GLY A 489 -4.73 6.37 42.60
C GLY A 489 -4.80 4.85 42.46
N LEU A 490 -5.44 4.37 41.38
CA LEU A 490 -5.54 2.94 41.05
C LEU A 490 -4.33 2.40 40.28
N LYS A 491 -3.34 3.25 39.94
CA LYS A 491 -2.14 2.90 39.17
C LYS A 491 -2.47 2.20 37.83
N VAL A 492 -3.45 2.73 37.12
CA VAL A 492 -3.87 2.26 35.80
C VAL A 492 -3.60 3.30 34.72
N ARG A 493 -3.27 2.83 33.51
CA ARG A 493 -2.89 3.72 32.39
C ARG A 493 -4.08 4.38 31.70
N GLY A 494 -5.28 3.81 31.85
CA GLY A 494 -6.50 4.25 31.18
C GLY A 494 -7.73 3.50 31.72
N PRO A 495 -8.94 3.93 31.32
CA PRO A 495 -10.19 3.33 31.77
C PRO A 495 -10.32 1.85 31.36
N GLU A 496 -9.66 1.42 30.30
CA GLU A 496 -9.70 0.04 29.80
C GLU A 496 -9.08 -0.97 30.77
N ALA A 497 -8.10 -0.53 31.56
CA ALA A 497 -7.44 -1.35 32.55
C ALA A 497 -8.24 -1.53 33.84
N LEU A 498 -9.32 -0.73 34.05
CA LEU A 498 -10.14 -0.79 35.26
C LEU A 498 -10.90 -2.12 35.41
N ASP A 499 -11.13 -2.83 34.32
CA ASP A 499 -11.79 -4.14 34.33
C ASP A 499 -11.04 -5.16 35.20
N LYS A 500 -9.71 -5.04 35.27
CA LYS A 500 -8.82 -5.94 36.04
C LYS A 500 -8.62 -5.52 37.50
N VAL A 501 -9.08 -4.33 37.89
CA VAL A 501 -8.90 -3.80 39.26
C VAL A 501 -9.91 -4.46 40.21
N PRO A 502 -9.57 -4.77 41.47
CA PRO A 502 -10.55 -5.26 42.44
C PRO A 502 -11.69 -4.25 42.66
N LEU A 503 -12.93 -4.74 42.78
CA LEU A 503 -14.10 -3.87 42.96
C LEU A 503 -14.00 -2.98 44.22
N ALA A 504 -13.38 -3.49 45.28
CA ALA A 504 -13.18 -2.74 46.53
C ALA A 504 -12.35 -1.47 46.32
N ASP A 505 -11.29 -1.55 45.50
CA ASP A 505 -10.42 -0.41 45.19
C ASP A 505 -11.11 0.56 44.23
N LEU A 506 -11.84 0.04 43.24
CA LEU A 506 -12.62 0.84 42.29
C LEU A 506 -13.67 1.72 43.00
N LYS A 507 -14.29 1.19 44.07
CA LYS A 507 -15.23 1.95 44.91
C LYS A 507 -14.57 3.11 45.68
N GLN A 508 -13.30 2.99 46.06
CA GLN A 508 -12.61 4.06 46.79
C GLN A 508 -12.45 5.33 45.93
N VAL A 509 -12.37 5.19 44.61
CA VAL A 509 -12.23 6.31 43.67
C VAL A 509 -13.56 6.75 43.02
N GLU A 510 -14.68 6.13 43.39
CA GLU A 510 -16.02 6.49 42.91
C GLU A 510 -16.35 7.98 43.04
N PRO A 511 -15.99 8.70 44.13
CA PRO A 511 -16.26 10.13 44.23
C PRO A 511 -15.59 10.92 43.10
N TYR A 512 -14.36 10.57 42.73
CA TYR A 512 -13.64 11.22 41.64
C TYR A 512 -14.25 10.89 40.26
N LEU A 513 -14.70 9.65 40.05
CA LEU A 513 -15.38 9.27 38.80
C LEU A 513 -16.73 9.97 38.64
N THR A 514 -17.48 10.09 39.73
CA THR A 514 -18.76 10.80 39.76
C THR A 514 -18.57 12.29 39.52
N ASP A 515 -17.57 12.91 40.17
CA ASP A 515 -17.22 14.32 39.96
C ASP A 515 -16.71 14.57 38.53
N ALA A 516 -15.92 13.65 37.96
CA ALA A 516 -15.46 13.75 36.58
C ALA A 516 -16.63 13.85 35.60
N VAL A 517 -17.62 12.95 35.72
CA VAL A 517 -18.84 12.96 34.89
C VAL A 517 -19.71 14.19 35.15
N ALA A 518 -19.82 14.63 36.40
CA ALA A 518 -20.61 15.81 36.76
C ALA A 518 -20.04 17.13 36.19
N ARG A 519 -18.70 17.24 36.11
CA ARG A 519 -18.02 18.42 35.56
C ARG A 519 -18.12 18.50 34.05
N ALA A 520 -17.88 17.37 33.39
CA ALA A 520 -18.08 17.24 31.96
C ALA A 520 -18.43 15.78 31.66
N GLU A 521 -19.44 15.58 30.83
CA GLU A 521 -19.87 14.25 30.40
C GLU A 521 -18.91 13.68 29.34
N ASP A 522 -17.61 13.72 29.62
CA ASP A 522 -16.57 13.20 28.75
C ASP A 522 -16.68 11.67 28.63
N ALA A 523 -16.44 11.17 27.42
CA ALA A 523 -16.65 9.78 27.07
C ALA A 523 -15.79 8.81 27.92
N THR A 524 -14.57 9.21 28.28
CA THR A 524 -13.66 8.37 29.09
C THR A 524 -14.08 8.28 30.55
N ALA A 525 -14.62 9.37 31.11
CA ALA A 525 -15.18 9.39 32.46
C ALA A 525 -16.49 8.59 32.53
N LEU A 526 -17.35 8.72 31.52
CA LEU A 526 -18.59 7.94 31.39
C LEU A 526 -18.30 6.44 31.29
N LEU A 527 -17.27 6.04 30.53
CA LEU A 527 -16.83 4.64 30.43
C LEU A 527 -16.37 4.10 31.80
N ALA A 528 -15.51 4.83 32.51
CA ALA A 528 -15.00 4.41 33.82
C ALA A 528 -16.13 4.25 34.86
N LEU A 529 -17.06 5.21 34.93
CA LEU A 529 -18.20 5.13 35.83
C LEU A 529 -19.18 4.03 35.41
N GLY A 530 -19.46 3.88 34.12
CA GLY A 530 -20.31 2.82 33.58
C GLY A 530 -19.77 1.42 33.88
N LEU A 531 -18.45 1.22 33.78
CA LEU A 531 -17.76 -0.01 34.15
C LEU A 531 -17.94 -0.31 35.65
N LEU A 532 -17.74 0.68 36.52
CA LEU A 532 -17.99 0.53 37.95
C LEU A 532 -19.44 0.09 38.21
N ARG A 533 -20.42 0.78 37.62
CA ARG A 533 -21.85 0.44 37.79
C ARG A 533 -22.19 -0.96 37.26
N HIS A 534 -21.60 -1.38 36.15
CA HIS A 534 -21.75 -2.74 35.63
C HIS A 534 -21.27 -3.77 36.65
N ARG A 535 -20.06 -3.57 37.21
CA ARG A 535 -19.45 -4.49 38.17
C ARG A 535 -20.13 -4.49 39.55
N GLU A 536 -20.85 -3.43 39.88
CA GLU A 536 -21.73 -3.38 41.06
C GLU A 536 -23.07 -4.12 40.86
N GLY A 537 -23.37 -4.59 39.64
CA GLY A 537 -24.68 -5.15 39.30
C GLY A 537 -25.76 -4.08 39.08
N ARG A 538 -25.42 -2.79 39.09
CA ARG A 538 -26.32 -1.66 38.81
C ARG A 538 -26.47 -1.48 37.30
N HIS A 539 -26.97 -2.52 36.62
CA HIS A 539 -26.96 -2.59 35.16
C HIS A 539 -27.79 -1.49 34.48
N THR A 540 -28.86 -1.01 35.12
CA THR A 540 -29.70 0.10 34.60
C THR A 540 -28.91 1.40 34.47
N GLU A 541 -28.14 1.75 35.50
CA GLU A 541 -27.25 2.92 35.48
C GLU A 541 -26.06 2.72 34.55
N ALA A 542 -25.51 1.51 34.54
CA ALA A 542 -24.41 1.16 33.64
C ALA A 542 -24.78 1.39 32.18
N VAL A 543 -25.96 0.93 31.74
CA VAL A 543 -26.47 1.15 30.38
C VAL A 543 -26.53 2.65 30.05
N ARG A 544 -27.08 3.48 30.94
CA ARG A 544 -27.20 4.93 30.72
C ARG A 544 -25.83 5.59 30.45
N TYR A 545 -24.81 5.23 31.22
CA TYR A 545 -23.46 5.80 31.05
C TYR A 545 -22.74 5.20 29.83
N LEU A 546 -22.83 3.88 29.65
CA LEU A 546 -22.13 3.16 28.58
C LEU A 546 -22.68 3.47 27.20
N GLU A 547 -23.99 3.72 27.04
CA GLU A 547 -24.57 4.14 25.75
C GLU A 547 -23.99 5.48 25.27
N ARG A 548 -23.81 6.42 26.20
CA ARG A 548 -23.23 7.73 25.90
C ARG A 548 -21.73 7.62 25.65
N ALA A 549 -21.03 6.87 26.51
CA ALA A 549 -19.62 6.58 26.33
C ALA A 549 -19.33 5.93 24.98
N ALA A 550 -20.15 4.97 24.54
CA ALA A 550 -19.98 4.26 23.28
C ALA A 550 -20.22 5.13 22.03
N ARG A 551 -21.07 6.16 22.12
CA ARG A 551 -21.31 7.12 21.02
C ARG A 551 -20.20 8.15 20.89
N GLU A 552 -19.65 8.60 22.02
CA GLU A 552 -18.70 9.72 22.06
C GLU A 552 -17.22 9.27 22.05
N SER A 553 -16.94 8.02 22.47
CA SER A 553 -15.58 7.46 22.47
C SER A 553 -15.09 7.09 21.07
N ARG A 554 -13.77 6.90 20.92
CA ARG A 554 -13.13 6.39 19.70
C ARG A 554 -12.14 5.28 20.05
N GLY A 555 -11.85 4.41 19.08
CA GLY A 555 -10.87 3.34 19.23
C GLY A 555 -11.26 2.29 20.28
N GLU A 556 -10.28 1.77 21.03
CA GLU A 556 -10.47 0.66 21.96
C GLU A 556 -11.47 0.98 23.09
N ALA A 557 -11.50 2.22 23.58
CA ALA A 557 -12.46 2.68 24.58
C ALA A 557 -13.93 2.52 24.12
N ALA A 558 -14.22 2.85 22.85
CA ALA A 558 -15.54 2.64 22.27
C ALA A 558 -15.88 1.14 22.18
N GLY A 559 -14.89 0.32 21.80
CA GLY A 559 -15.04 -1.14 21.75
C GLY A 559 -15.37 -1.73 23.12
N LEU A 560 -14.68 -1.29 24.18
CA LEU A 560 -14.97 -1.70 25.55
C LEU A 560 -16.35 -1.20 26.02
N ALA A 561 -16.72 0.05 25.70
CA ALA A 561 -18.02 0.60 26.06
C ALA A 561 -19.17 -0.23 25.45
N TYR A 562 -19.11 -0.55 24.16
CA TYR A 562 -20.10 -1.41 23.50
C TYR A 562 -20.09 -2.84 24.05
N HIS A 563 -18.93 -3.39 24.41
CA HIS A 563 -18.84 -4.72 25.02
C HIS A 563 -19.57 -4.76 26.37
N LEU A 564 -19.26 -3.82 27.27
CA LEU A 564 -19.91 -3.74 28.59
C LEU A 564 -21.39 -3.37 28.48
N LEU A 565 -21.76 -2.59 27.45
CA LEU A 565 -23.15 -2.27 27.15
C LEU A 565 -23.92 -3.53 26.79
N ALA A 566 -23.38 -4.36 25.90
CA ALA A 566 -23.97 -5.64 25.51
C ALA A 566 -24.17 -6.55 26.73
N LEU A 567 -23.15 -6.69 27.58
CA LEU A 567 -23.23 -7.50 28.80
C LEU A 567 -24.26 -6.94 29.80
N SER A 568 -24.33 -5.63 29.98
CA SER A 568 -25.28 -4.98 30.88
C SER A 568 -26.72 -5.14 30.38
N LYS A 569 -26.96 -5.00 29.07
CA LYS A 569 -28.25 -5.23 28.44
C LYS A 569 -28.68 -6.70 28.54
N ARG A 570 -27.74 -7.63 28.33
CA ARG A 570 -27.97 -9.07 28.53
C ARG A 570 -28.42 -9.37 29.97
N ALA A 571 -27.74 -8.80 30.96
CA ALA A 571 -28.11 -8.98 32.38
C ALA A 571 -29.51 -8.42 32.72
N LEU A 572 -29.98 -7.41 31.98
CA LEU A 572 -31.33 -6.84 32.10
C LEU A 572 -32.40 -7.59 31.30
N GLY A 573 -32.03 -8.65 30.56
CA GLY A 573 -32.96 -9.39 29.71
C GLY A 573 -33.38 -8.65 28.43
N ALA A 574 -32.53 -7.76 27.91
CA ALA A 574 -32.78 -7.09 26.64
C ALA A 574 -32.84 -8.09 25.46
N PRO A 575 -33.49 -7.73 24.33
CA PRO A 575 -33.57 -8.61 23.16
C PRO A 575 -32.18 -9.04 22.67
N VAL A 576 -32.04 -10.33 22.34
CA VAL A 576 -30.75 -10.92 21.90
C VAL A 576 -30.17 -10.19 20.69
N LEU A 577 -31.01 -9.75 19.76
CA LEU A 577 -30.59 -8.97 18.59
C LEU A 577 -29.89 -7.65 18.97
N GLU A 578 -30.38 -6.94 20.00
CA GLU A 578 -29.75 -5.70 20.46
C GLU A 578 -28.39 -5.99 21.10
N VAL A 579 -28.31 -7.05 21.90
CA VAL A 579 -27.07 -7.49 22.55
C VAL A 579 -26.01 -7.88 21.52
N LEU A 580 -26.38 -8.69 20.53
CA LEU A 580 -25.48 -9.10 19.45
C LEU A 580 -25.08 -7.92 18.56
N GLY A 581 -25.99 -6.97 18.32
CA GLY A 581 -25.69 -5.72 17.62
C GLY A 581 -24.66 -4.86 18.36
N ASP A 582 -24.73 -4.80 19.69
CA ASP A 582 -23.71 -4.14 20.51
C ASP A 582 -22.37 -4.89 20.49
N HIS A 583 -22.37 -6.22 20.53
CA HIS A 583 -21.14 -7.01 20.33
C HIS A 583 -20.51 -6.82 18.95
N LYS A 584 -21.31 -6.72 17.88
CA LYS A 584 -20.81 -6.39 16.54
C LYS A 584 -20.12 -5.02 16.50
N ARG A 585 -20.74 -4.00 17.11
CA ARG A 585 -20.16 -2.65 17.22
C ARG A 585 -18.89 -2.66 18.08
N ALA A 586 -18.88 -3.42 19.17
CA ALA A 586 -17.69 -3.62 19.99
C ALA A 586 -16.55 -4.21 19.17
N HIS A 587 -16.83 -5.27 18.40
CA HIS A 587 -15.86 -5.96 17.56
C HIS A 587 -15.24 -5.05 16.49
N ALA A 588 -16.03 -4.15 15.91
CA ALA A 588 -15.55 -3.18 14.91
C ALA A 588 -14.47 -2.22 15.46
N HIS A 589 -14.50 -1.94 16.76
CA HIS A 589 -13.55 -1.05 17.43
C HIS A 589 -12.45 -1.79 18.19
N ARG A 590 -12.74 -2.98 18.72
CA ARG A 590 -11.83 -3.85 19.46
C ARG A 590 -12.00 -5.27 18.96
N ALA A 591 -11.00 -5.78 18.26
CA ALA A 591 -11.04 -7.15 17.73
C ALA A 591 -11.27 -8.17 18.86
N TYR A 592 -12.25 -9.04 18.65
CA TYR A 592 -12.56 -10.12 19.58
C TYR A 592 -11.71 -11.33 19.20
N PRO A 593 -11.34 -12.17 20.17
CA PRO A 593 -10.77 -13.48 19.88
C PRO A 593 -11.70 -14.30 18.97
N VAL A 594 -11.11 -15.09 18.09
CA VAL A 594 -11.82 -15.93 17.12
C VAL A 594 -12.78 -16.91 17.82
N THR A 595 -12.40 -17.42 18.98
CA THR A 595 -13.25 -18.31 19.80
C THR A 595 -14.50 -17.60 20.30
N GLN A 596 -14.39 -16.34 20.74
CA GLN A 596 -15.52 -15.54 21.18
C GLN A 596 -16.46 -15.19 20.01
N LEU A 597 -15.91 -14.93 18.82
CA LEU A 597 -16.72 -14.70 17.62
C LEU A 597 -17.50 -15.94 17.21
N PHE A 598 -16.91 -17.13 17.38
CA PHE A 598 -17.60 -18.39 17.16
C PHE A 598 -18.76 -18.60 18.15
N GLU A 599 -18.57 -18.31 19.44
CA GLU A 599 -19.64 -18.35 20.44
C GLU A 599 -20.80 -17.39 20.10
N LEU A 600 -20.47 -16.16 19.68
CA LEU A 600 -21.47 -15.18 19.23
C LEU A 600 -22.19 -15.61 17.96
N ALA A 601 -21.51 -16.32 17.05
CA ALA A 601 -22.14 -16.88 15.86
C ALA A 601 -23.13 -17.99 16.20
N LEU A 602 -22.81 -18.85 17.17
CA LEU A 602 -23.73 -19.86 17.69
C LEU A 602 -24.96 -19.21 18.33
N GLU A 603 -24.75 -18.23 19.20
CA GLU A 603 -25.84 -17.48 19.85
C GLU A 603 -26.74 -16.77 18.81
N ALA A 604 -26.15 -16.14 17.80
CA ALA A 604 -26.90 -15.52 16.70
C ALA A 604 -27.72 -16.53 15.90
N ARG A 605 -27.17 -17.72 15.64
CA ARG A 605 -27.90 -18.79 14.97
C ARG A 605 -29.08 -19.27 15.82
N GLU A 606 -28.86 -19.54 17.11
CA GLU A 606 -29.90 -19.99 18.03
C GLU A 606 -31.02 -18.96 18.18
N ALA A 607 -30.69 -17.67 18.10
CA ALA A 607 -31.65 -16.58 18.08
C ALA A 607 -32.42 -16.42 16.75
N GLY A 608 -32.11 -17.22 15.72
CA GLY A 608 -32.76 -17.14 14.41
C GLY A 608 -32.23 -16.02 13.51
N GLU A 609 -31.01 -15.52 13.75
CA GLU A 609 -30.38 -14.40 13.03
C GLU A 609 -29.21 -14.87 12.15
N PRO A 610 -29.48 -15.54 11.01
CA PRO A 610 -28.44 -16.18 10.19
C PRO A 610 -27.49 -15.18 9.52
N VAL A 611 -27.95 -13.95 9.25
CA VAL A 611 -27.11 -12.90 8.66
C VAL A 611 -26.02 -12.47 9.63
N LEU A 612 -26.39 -12.22 10.89
CA LEU A 612 -25.46 -11.81 11.93
C LEU A 612 -24.50 -12.94 12.31
N ALA A 613 -25.00 -14.18 12.33
CA ALA A 613 -24.17 -15.38 12.52
C ALA A 613 -23.08 -15.49 11.43
N ARG A 614 -23.44 -15.29 10.15
CA ARG A 614 -22.47 -15.28 9.04
C ARG A 614 -21.44 -14.17 9.15
N GLU A 615 -21.84 -12.97 9.60
CA GLU A 615 -20.90 -11.87 9.78
C GLU A 615 -19.83 -12.17 10.85
N PHE A 616 -20.23 -12.75 11.99
CA PHE A 616 -19.25 -13.18 13.00
C PHE A 616 -18.36 -14.32 12.49
N LEU A 617 -18.93 -15.26 11.72
CA LEU A 617 -18.18 -16.35 11.09
C LEU A 617 -17.19 -15.88 10.03
N GLY A 618 -17.42 -14.76 9.36
CA GLY A 618 -16.53 -14.25 8.33
C GLY A 618 -15.08 -14.12 8.82
N ARG A 619 -14.88 -13.62 10.05
CA ARG A 619 -13.55 -13.50 10.69
C ARG A 619 -13.01 -14.84 11.19
N VAL A 620 -13.89 -15.74 11.64
CA VAL A 620 -13.51 -17.11 12.02
C VAL A 620 -12.94 -17.85 10.81
N ARG A 621 -13.55 -17.67 9.64
CA ARG A 621 -13.10 -18.24 8.37
C ARG A 621 -11.74 -17.70 7.93
N GLU A 622 -11.50 -16.40 8.06
CA GLU A 622 -10.20 -15.78 7.74
C GLU A 622 -9.06 -16.33 8.63
N ALA A 623 -9.35 -16.61 9.90
CA ALA A 623 -8.38 -17.17 10.84
C ALA A 623 -8.13 -18.68 10.67
N GLY A 624 -9.09 -19.40 10.06
CA GLY A 624 -9.03 -20.85 9.87
C GLY A 624 -9.32 -21.65 11.14
N LEU A 625 -8.97 -22.95 11.11
CA LEU A 625 -9.31 -23.91 12.17
C LEU A 625 -8.29 -24.00 13.31
N GLN A 626 -7.09 -23.42 13.14
CA GLN A 626 -5.98 -23.48 14.10
C GLN A 626 -6.34 -23.06 15.54
N PRO A 627 -7.18 -22.04 15.80
CA PRO A 627 -7.50 -21.62 17.16
C PRO A 627 -8.41 -22.59 17.95
N PHE A 628 -8.95 -23.63 17.31
CA PHE A 628 -9.97 -24.50 17.90
C PHE A 628 -9.40 -25.87 18.24
N GLY A 629 -9.68 -26.35 19.46
CA GLY A 629 -9.34 -27.71 19.88
C GLY A 629 -10.23 -28.80 19.28
N GLN A 630 -11.46 -28.45 18.90
CA GLN A 630 -12.42 -29.31 18.20
C GLN A 630 -12.92 -28.56 16.97
N ILE A 631 -12.75 -29.13 15.78
CA ILE A 631 -13.01 -28.45 14.51
C ILE A 631 -14.41 -28.75 13.94
N GLU A 632 -15.01 -29.86 14.37
CA GLU A 632 -16.29 -30.36 13.88
C GLU A 632 -17.44 -29.39 14.16
N PRO A 633 -17.57 -28.77 15.37
CA PRO A 633 -18.63 -27.81 15.63
C PRO A 633 -18.53 -26.57 14.74
N VAL A 634 -17.29 -26.13 14.46
CA VAL A 634 -17.02 -24.98 13.58
C VAL A 634 -17.40 -25.29 12.15
N LEU A 635 -16.94 -26.43 11.63
CA LEU A 635 -17.24 -26.86 10.27
C LEU A 635 -18.72 -27.13 10.06
N LYS A 636 -19.42 -27.72 11.03
CA LYS A 636 -20.86 -27.94 10.97
C LYS A 636 -21.62 -26.62 10.87
N LEU A 637 -21.24 -25.62 11.67
CA LEU A 637 -21.87 -24.31 11.64
C LEU A 637 -21.63 -23.59 10.29
N VAL A 638 -20.42 -23.69 9.74
CA VAL A 638 -20.09 -23.14 8.41
C VAL A 638 -20.87 -23.86 7.32
N GLU A 639 -20.96 -25.20 7.37
CA GLU A 639 -21.71 -26.00 6.40
C GLU A 639 -23.20 -25.63 6.41
N GLU A 640 -23.80 -25.45 7.60
CA GLU A 640 -25.22 -25.09 7.72
C GLU A 640 -25.51 -23.65 7.27
N LEU A 641 -24.62 -22.70 7.55
CA LEU A 641 -24.86 -21.28 7.25
C LEU A 641 -24.36 -20.85 5.87
N GLU A 642 -23.22 -21.36 5.39
CA GLU A 642 -22.58 -20.93 4.13
C GLU A 642 -22.50 -22.04 3.08
N GLY A 643 -22.65 -23.30 3.49
CA GLY A 643 -22.67 -24.45 2.60
C GLY A 643 -21.43 -25.34 2.69
N PRO A 644 -21.49 -26.53 2.08
CA PRO A 644 -20.45 -27.56 2.21
C PRO A 644 -19.12 -27.17 1.55
N TRP A 645 -19.13 -26.31 0.52
CA TRP A 645 -17.91 -25.83 -0.15
C TRP A 645 -17.03 -24.98 0.76
N GLU A 646 -17.62 -24.06 1.52
CA GLU A 646 -16.84 -23.18 2.41
C GLU A 646 -16.24 -23.96 3.59
N ALA A 647 -17.02 -24.90 4.16
CA ALA A 647 -16.52 -25.82 5.18
C ALA A 647 -15.38 -26.71 4.63
N PHE A 648 -15.53 -27.22 3.40
CA PHE A 648 -14.49 -27.99 2.72
C PHE A 648 -13.20 -27.18 2.56
N ARG A 649 -13.29 -25.95 2.03
CA ARG A 649 -12.11 -25.08 1.81
C ARG A 649 -11.36 -24.78 3.11
N MET A 650 -12.09 -24.51 4.19
CA MET A 650 -11.47 -24.29 5.51
C MET A 650 -10.73 -25.53 6.01
N LEU A 651 -11.33 -26.71 5.84
CA LEU A 651 -10.74 -27.97 6.25
C LEU A 651 -9.51 -28.34 5.40
N THR A 652 -9.59 -28.22 4.07
CA THR A 652 -8.46 -28.54 3.18
C THR A 652 -7.26 -27.65 3.42
N GLN A 653 -7.46 -26.35 3.64
CA GLN A 653 -6.38 -25.43 4.02
C GLN A 653 -5.69 -25.86 5.33
N SER A 654 -6.46 -26.35 6.30
CA SER A 654 -5.91 -26.91 7.54
C SER A 654 -5.17 -28.22 7.32
N LEU A 655 -5.65 -29.07 6.41
CA LEU A 655 -5.04 -30.36 6.08
C LEU A 655 -3.71 -30.18 5.35
N GLU A 656 -3.57 -29.19 4.48
CA GLU A 656 -2.31 -28.87 3.79
C GLU A 656 -1.17 -28.46 4.73
N GLN A 657 -1.52 -27.88 5.89
CA GLN A 657 -0.57 -27.50 6.92
C GLN A 657 -0.12 -28.68 7.80
N SER A 658 -0.81 -29.83 7.73
CA SER A 658 -0.47 -31.04 8.46
C SER A 658 0.33 -32.01 7.59
N ALA A 659 1.46 -32.51 8.10
CA ALA A 659 2.26 -33.50 7.40
C ALA A 659 1.62 -34.90 7.40
N GLU A 660 0.84 -35.23 8.43
CA GLU A 660 0.10 -36.49 8.59
C GLU A 660 -1.33 -36.15 9.04
N PRO A 661 -2.24 -35.83 8.10
CA PRO A 661 -3.62 -35.52 8.44
C PRO A 661 -4.33 -36.75 9.06
N PRO A 662 -5.11 -36.58 10.14
CA PRO A 662 -5.85 -37.68 10.74
C PRO A 662 -6.95 -38.19 9.80
N LEU A 663 -7.19 -39.51 9.84
CA LEU A 663 -8.12 -40.19 8.94
C LEU A 663 -9.55 -39.61 9.02
N GLU A 664 -10.00 -39.26 10.23
CA GLU A 664 -11.32 -38.68 10.49
C GLU A 664 -11.52 -37.33 9.77
N HIS A 665 -10.48 -36.49 9.70
CA HIS A 665 -10.55 -35.21 9.01
C HIS A 665 -10.53 -35.38 7.48
N LEU A 666 -9.79 -36.38 6.96
CA LEU A 666 -9.82 -36.72 5.54
C LEU A 666 -11.17 -37.29 5.12
N GLU A 667 -11.78 -38.13 5.96
CA GLU A 667 -13.13 -38.63 5.76
C GLU A 667 -14.16 -37.49 5.76
N LEU A 668 -14.03 -36.54 6.69
CA LEU A 668 -14.88 -35.35 6.75
C LEU A 668 -14.73 -34.47 5.50
N ALA A 669 -13.50 -34.25 5.04
CA ALA A 669 -13.22 -33.50 3.82
C ALA A 669 -13.82 -34.19 2.59
N TYR A 670 -13.68 -35.52 2.50
CA TYR A 670 -14.31 -36.32 1.46
C TYR A 670 -15.85 -36.26 1.53
N ARG A 671 -16.45 -36.32 2.73
CA ARG A 671 -17.91 -36.16 2.89
C ARG A 671 -18.38 -34.81 2.31
N LEU A 672 -17.68 -33.73 2.63
CA LEU A 672 -18.00 -32.38 2.17
C LEU A 672 -17.81 -32.21 0.66
N SER A 673 -16.82 -32.89 0.06
CA SER A 673 -16.52 -32.80 -1.37
C SER A 673 -17.52 -33.49 -2.30
N ARG A 674 -18.40 -34.33 -1.74
CA ARG A 674 -19.42 -35.08 -2.49
C ARG A 674 -20.38 -34.20 -3.29
N GLY A 675 -20.63 -32.97 -2.86
CA GLY A 675 -21.51 -32.03 -3.58
C GLY A 675 -20.89 -31.44 -4.84
N PHE A 676 -19.58 -31.59 -5.05
CA PHE A 676 -18.81 -30.99 -6.14
C PHE A 676 -17.67 -31.91 -6.58
N SER A 677 -17.96 -33.20 -6.71
CA SER A 677 -16.99 -34.27 -6.98
C SER A 677 -16.19 -34.13 -8.28
N GLN A 678 -16.59 -33.21 -9.17
CA GLN A 678 -15.91 -32.91 -10.43
C GLN A 678 -14.76 -31.89 -10.28
N SER A 679 -14.59 -31.28 -9.09
CA SER A 679 -13.51 -30.33 -8.84
C SER A 679 -12.17 -31.05 -8.61
N GLN A 680 -11.06 -30.42 -9.03
CA GLN A 680 -9.72 -30.99 -8.85
C GLN A 680 -9.38 -31.17 -7.36
N GLU A 681 -9.90 -30.30 -6.50
CA GLU A 681 -9.71 -30.36 -5.05
C GLU A 681 -10.44 -31.55 -4.44
N ALA A 682 -11.67 -31.85 -4.91
CA ALA A 682 -12.43 -33.02 -4.46
C ALA A 682 -11.71 -34.33 -4.83
N GLU A 683 -11.17 -34.38 -6.05
CA GLU A 683 -10.40 -35.52 -6.56
C GLU A 683 -9.09 -35.73 -5.78
N ALA A 684 -8.36 -34.64 -5.48
CA ALA A 684 -7.15 -34.69 -4.68
C ALA A 684 -7.41 -35.19 -3.25
N VAL A 685 -8.48 -34.73 -2.61
CA VAL A 685 -8.88 -35.20 -1.27
C VAL A 685 -9.28 -36.68 -1.31
N ARG A 686 -10.00 -37.14 -2.34
CA ARG A 686 -10.31 -38.56 -2.54
C ARG A 686 -9.03 -39.40 -2.63
N GLY A 687 -8.07 -38.97 -3.44
CA GLY A 687 -6.78 -39.65 -3.58
C GLY A 687 -6.01 -39.73 -2.27
N ARG A 688 -5.92 -38.63 -1.53
CA ARG A 688 -5.28 -38.58 -0.21
C ARG A 688 -5.98 -39.45 0.84
N TYR A 689 -7.31 -39.48 0.83
CA TYR A 689 -8.09 -40.33 1.73
C TYR A 689 -7.89 -41.81 1.39
N LEU A 690 -7.92 -42.18 0.11
CA LEU A 690 -7.65 -43.54 -0.35
C LEU A 690 -6.23 -44.00 0.04
N ALA A 691 -5.23 -43.14 -0.14
CA ALA A 691 -3.85 -43.41 0.29
C ALA A 691 -3.75 -43.58 1.82
N ALA A 692 -4.44 -42.75 2.60
CA ALA A 692 -4.48 -42.86 4.05
C ALA A 692 -5.14 -44.16 4.53
N LEU A 693 -6.21 -44.62 3.87
CA LEU A 693 -6.85 -45.91 4.15
C LEU A 693 -5.89 -47.08 3.92
N TYR A 694 -5.13 -47.07 2.82
CA TYR A 694 -4.11 -48.09 2.57
C TYR A 694 -2.98 -48.06 3.60
N ASN A 695 -2.48 -46.87 3.95
CA ASN A 695 -1.44 -46.71 4.97
C ASN A 695 -1.91 -47.20 6.36
N ALA A 696 -3.20 -47.03 6.66
CA ALA A 696 -3.82 -47.53 7.88
C ALA A 696 -4.18 -49.04 7.82
N GLY A 697 -3.90 -49.73 6.71
CA GLY A 697 -4.23 -51.14 6.50
C GLY A 697 -5.73 -51.42 6.31
N GLN A 698 -6.56 -50.40 6.08
CA GLN A 698 -8.01 -50.52 5.93
C GLN A 698 -8.42 -50.80 4.47
N ALA A 699 -7.97 -51.94 3.93
CA ALA A 699 -8.24 -52.33 2.54
C ALA A 699 -9.74 -52.41 2.20
N LEU A 700 -10.56 -52.95 3.13
CA LEU A 700 -12.02 -53.00 2.96
C LEU A 700 -12.67 -51.61 2.93
N GLY A 701 -12.11 -50.64 3.66
CA GLY A 701 -12.56 -49.25 3.63
C GLY A 701 -12.27 -48.59 2.28
N ALA A 702 -11.10 -48.88 1.70
CA ALA A 702 -10.73 -48.43 0.36
C ALA A 702 -11.65 -49.03 -0.73
N GLU A 703 -11.97 -50.33 -0.64
CA GLU A 703 -12.93 -50.98 -1.55
C GLU A 703 -14.31 -50.31 -1.45
N GLY A 704 -14.81 -50.11 -0.23
CA GLY A 704 -16.10 -49.47 0.02
C GLY A 704 -16.19 -48.05 -0.54
N LEU A 705 -15.11 -47.26 -0.40
CA LEU A 705 -15.00 -45.91 -0.97
C LEU A 705 -15.14 -45.96 -2.50
N LEU A 706 -14.34 -46.78 -3.18
CA LEU A 706 -14.30 -46.87 -4.64
C LEU A 706 -15.63 -47.40 -5.22
N LEU A 707 -16.23 -48.40 -4.59
CA LEU A 707 -17.54 -48.90 -4.97
C LEU A 707 -18.64 -47.83 -4.78
N SER A 708 -18.55 -47.03 -3.72
CA SER A 708 -19.52 -45.94 -3.49
C SER A 708 -19.42 -44.82 -4.53
N GLU A 709 -18.22 -44.53 -5.02
CA GLU A 709 -17.99 -43.58 -6.10
C GLU A 709 -18.50 -44.13 -7.43
N LEU A 710 -18.25 -45.40 -7.74
CA LEU A 710 -18.78 -46.04 -8.95
C LEU A 710 -20.30 -46.21 -8.94
N ALA A 711 -20.92 -46.37 -7.76
CA ALA A 711 -22.37 -46.39 -7.67
C ALA A 711 -22.99 -45.04 -8.09
N ARG A 712 -22.27 -43.93 -7.88
CA ARG A 712 -22.71 -42.58 -8.25
C ARG A 712 -22.35 -42.23 -9.69
N ASN A 713 -21.15 -42.60 -10.11
CA ASN A 713 -20.66 -42.42 -11.46
C ASN A 713 -20.09 -43.75 -11.99
N PRO A 714 -20.92 -44.61 -12.58
CA PRO A 714 -20.51 -45.95 -13.05
C PRO A 714 -19.44 -45.94 -14.14
N GLU A 715 -19.19 -44.76 -14.72
CA GLU A 715 -18.36 -44.54 -15.90
C GLU A 715 -17.09 -43.74 -15.58
N ALA A 716 -16.82 -43.48 -14.30
CA ALA A 716 -15.61 -42.78 -13.87
C ALA A 716 -14.36 -43.65 -14.09
N LEU A 717 -13.66 -43.42 -15.22
CA LEU A 717 -12.47 -44.19 -15.62
C LEU A 717 -11.39 -44.23 -14.54
N GLU A 718 -11.10 -43.10 -13.89
CA GLU A 718 -10.10 -43.02 -12.81
C GLU A 718 -10.45 -43.94 -11.62
N VAL A 719 -11.72 -43.98 -11.23
CA VAL A 719 -12.19 -44.81 -10.12
C VAL A 719 -12.21 -46.29 -10.52
N LEU A 720 -12.50 -46.60 -11.79
CA LEU A 720 -12.37 -47.96 -12.32
C LEU A 720 -10.92 -48.43 -12.32
N TYR A 721 -9.96 -47.55 -12.63
CA TYR A 721 -8.54 -47.86 -12.52
C TYR A 721 -8.15 -48.11 -11.06
N ASP A 722 -8.49 -47.21 -10.14
CA ASP A 722 -8.22 -47.38 -8.71
C ASP A 722 -8.83 -48.67 -8.15
N LEU A 723 -10.02 -49.06 -8.61
CA LEU A 723 -10.69 -50.30 -8.20
C LEU A 723 -10.05 -51.55 -8.84
N ALA A 724 -9.68 -51.48 -10.11
CA ALA A 724 -8.96 -52.59 -10.76
C ALA A 724 -7.62 -52.83 -10.06
N GLU A 725 -6.89 -51.77 -9.75
CA GLU A 725 -5.66 -51.81 -8.95
C GLU A 725 -5.89 -52.37 -7.54
N HIS A 726 -6.97 -51.96 -6.86
CA HIS A 726 -7.36 -52.50 -5.56
C HIS A 726 -7.54 -54.03 -5.61
N HIS A 727 -8.26 -54.52 -6.63
CA HIS A 727 -8.49 -55.96 -6.82
C HIS A 727 -7.20 -56.72 -7.14
N GLU A 728 -6.26 -56.14 -7.89
CA GLU A 728 -4.95 -56.76 -8.10
C GLU A 728 -4.13 -56.85 -6.81
N ARG A 729 -4.10 -55.77 -6.01
CA ARG A 729 -3.39 -55.73 -4.71
C ARG A 729 -3.94 -56.74 -3.70
N THR A 730 -5.23 -56.99 -3.75
CA THR A 730 -5.91 -57.95 -2.87
C THR A 730 -5.92 -59.38 -3.42
N GLY A 731 -5.31 -59.61 -4.59
CA GLY A 731 -5.21 -60.94 -5.23
C GLY A 731 -6.49 -61.40 -5.94
N ALA A 732 -7.48 -60.53 -6.11
CA ALA A 732 -8.74 -60.79 -6.80
C ALA A 732 -8.65 -60.55 -8.32
N TYR A 733 -7.72 -61.25 -9.00
CA TYR A 733 -7.36 -61.02 -10.41
C TYR A 733 -8.52 -61.15 -11.41
N GLN A 734 -9.51 -62.00 -11.13
CA GLN A 734 -10.71 -62.13 -11.98
C GLN A 734 -11.53 -60.83 -11.96
N LYS A 735 -11.81 -60.29 -10.76
CA LYS A 735 -12.51 -59.01 -10.60
C LYS A 735 -11.72 -57.84 -11.20
N ALA A 736 -10.40 -57.86 -11.07
CA ALA A 736 -9.53 -56.86 -11.69
C ALA A 736 -9.67 -56.87 -13.23
N THR A 737 -9.67 -58.06 -13.83
CA THR A 737 -9.82 -58.23 -15.28
C THR A 737 -11.18 -57.74 -15.77
N GLU A 738 -12.26 -58.06 -15.05
CA GLU A 738 -13.61 -57.54 -15.34
C GLU A 738 -13.67 -56.01 -15.24
N THR A 739 -13.02 -55.43 -14.23
CA THR A 739 -12.98 -53.98 -14.03
C THR A 739 -12.19 -53.27 -15.14
N TRP A 740 -11.05 -53.81 -15.55
CA TRP A 740 -10.25 -53.31 -16.68
C TRP A 740 -10.99 -53.42 -18.02
N ARG A 741 -11.73 -54.50 -18.26
CA ARG A 741 -12.58 -54.66 -19.46
C ARG A 741 -13.66 -53.57 -19.51
N LYS A 742 -14.34 -53.32 -18.39
CA LYS A 742 -15.32 -52.24 -18.30
C LYS A 742 -14.69 -50.87 -18.57
N ALA A 743 -13.45 -50.64 -18.10
CA ALA A 743 -12.73 -49.40 -18.40
C ALA A 743 -12.34 -49.28 -19.89
N LEU A 744 -11.96 -50.38 -20.54
CA LEU A 744 -11.69 -50.44 -21.98
C LEU A 744 -12.94 -50.04 -22.79
N ASP A 745 -14.10 -50.59 -22.42
CA ASP A 745 -15.37 -50.26 -23.08
C ASP A 745 -15.69 -48.77 -23.02
N ILE A 746 -15.52 -48.17 -21.85
CA ILE A 746 -15.79 -46.74 -21.65
C ILE A 746 -14.78 -45.89 -22.41
N ALA A 747 -13.49 -46.20 -22.35
CA ALA A 747 -12.46 -45.48 -23.08
C ALA A 747 -12.70 -45.51 -24.60
N TYR A 748 -13.11 -46.67 -25.13
CA TYR A 748 -13.26 -46.87 -26.56
C TYR A 748 -14.59 -46.33 -27.11
N TYR A 749 -15.72 -46.74 -26.53
CA TYR A 749 -17.03 -46.40 -27.10
C TYR A 749 -17.54 -45.02 -26.68
N ARG A 750 -17.19 -44.57 -25.46
CA ARG A 750 -17.73 -43.32 -24.90
C ARG A 750 -16.76 -42.16 -25.04
N GLU A 751 -15.57 -42.28 -24.46
CA GLU A 751 -14.55 -41.21 -24.53
C GLU A 751 -13.95 -41.10 -25.93
N LYS A 752 -13.98 -42.20 -26.70
CA LYS A 752 -13.42 -42.30 -28.06
C LYS A 752 -11.93 -41.97 -28.10
N ASP A 753 -11.24 -42.23 -26.98
CA ASP A 753 -9.81 -42.05 -26.86
C ASP A 753 -9.11 -43.33 -27.31
N LEU A 754 -8.66 -43.33 -28.56
CA LEU A 754 -7.99 -44.48 -29.15
C LEU A 754 -6.64 -44.78 -28.51
N GLU A 755 -5.94 -43.78 -27.99
CA GLU A 755 -4.64 -43.95 -27.35
C GLU A 755 -4.81 -44.61 -25.98
N LEU A 756 -5.77 -44.12 -25.20
CA LEU A 756 -6.15 -44.70 -23.91
C LEU A 756 -6.70 -46.11 -24.06
N SER A 757 -7.57 -46.34 -25.05
CA SER A 757 -8.14 -47.67 -25.34
C SER A 757 -7.06 -48.66 -25.75
N ARG A 758 -6.12 -48.24 -26.60
CA ARG A 758 -4.95 -49.03 -26.99
C ARG A 758 -4.08 -49.37 -25.78
N GLU A 759 -3.91 -48.44 -24.86
CA GLU A 759 -3.15 -48.67 -23.62
C GLU A 759 -3.84 -49.68 -22.70
N ILE A 760 -5.13 -49.52 -22.40
CA ILE A 760 -5.89 -50.46 -21.56
C ILE A 760 -5.90 -51.85 -22.22
N LEU A 761 -6.08 -51.91 -23.54
CA LEU A 761 -6.06 -53.16 -24.29
C LEU A 761 -4.70 -53.85 -24.23
N ARG A 762 -3.60 -53.10 -24.35
CA ARG A 762 -2.25 -53.62 -24.18
C ARG A 762 -2.07 -54.24 -22.79
N ASN A 763 -2.61 -53.62 -21.75
CA ASN A 763 -2.51 -54.11 -20.38
C ASN A 763 -3.36 -55.38 -20.17
N LEU A 764 -4.57 -55.43 -20.75
CA LEU A 764 -5.43 -56.61 -20.73
C LEU A 764 -4.80 -57.79 -21.51
N LEU A 765 -4.20 -57.54 -22.68
CA LEU A 765 -3.44 -58.56 -23.44
C LEU A 765 -2.21 -59.04 -22.66
N PHE A 766 -1.65 -58.18 -21.81
CA PHE A 766 -0.60 -58.56 -20.88
C PHE A 766 -1.10 -59.43 -19.72
N LEU A 767 -2.35 -59.30 -19.29
CA LEU A 767 -2.92 -60.23 -18.31
C LEU A 767 -3.30 -61.55 -18.99
N ASN A 768 -3.95 -61.47 -20.16
CA ASN A 768 -4.44 -62.62 -20.92
C ASN A 768 -4.14 -62.49 -22.45
N PRO A 769 -3.02 -63.03 -22.94
CA PRO A 769 -2.52 -62.77 -24.31
C PRO A 769 -3.24 -63.60 -25.38
N THR A 770 -3.92 -64.67 -24.96
CA THR A 770 -4.67 -65.58 -25.82
C THR A 770 -6.17 -65.34 -25.78
N ASP A 771 -6.61 -64.22 -25.19
CA ASP A 771 -8.02 -63.87 -25.08
C ASP A 771 -8.59 -63.48 -26.46
N PRO A 772 -9.54 -64.25 -27.03
CA PRO A 772 -10.10 -63.96 -28.33
C PRO A 772 -10.90 -62.65 -28.35
N GLU A 773 -11.46 -62.21 -27.21
CA GLU A 773 -12.21 -60.96 -27.12
C GLU A 773 -11.28 -59.75 -27.23
N LEU A 774 -10.10 -59.80 -26.60
CA LEU A 774 -9.11 -58.72 -26.70
C LEU A 774 -8.52 -58.60 -28.11
N GLN A 775 -8.43 -59.71 -28.84
CA GLN A 775 -8.05 -59.68 -30.25
C GLN A 775 -9.11 -58.96 -31.10
N LEU A 776 -10.40 -59.13 -30.77
CA LEU A 776 -11.49 -58.41 -31.41
C LEU A 776 -11.38 -56.88 -31.21
N TYR A 777 -11.17 -56.42 -29.97
CA TYR A 777 -10.96 -54.99 -29.68
C TYR A 777 -9.76 -54.41 -30.44
N LEU A 778 -8.69 -55.19 -30.63
CA LEU A 778 -7.54 -54.73 -31.41
C LEU A 778 -7.90 -54.49 -32.88
N GLU A 779 -8.70 -55.38 -33.48
CA GLU A 779 -9.16 -55.21 -34.86
C GLU A 779 -10.14 -54.04 -35.00
N GLU A 780 -11.00 -53.80 -33.99
CA GLU A 780 -11.89 -52.63 -33.93
C GLU A 780 -11.09 -51.31 -33.84
N LEU A 781 -10.06 -51.26 -32.98
CA LEU A 781 -9.17 -50.09 -32.87
C LEU A 781 -8.43 -49.80 -34.19
N LYS A 782 -7.93 -50.83 -34.88
CA LYS A 782 -7.29 -50.68 -36.20
C LYS A 782 -8.25 -50.15 -37.25
N ALA A 783 -9.47 -50.67 -37.29
CA ALA A 783 -10.49 -50.20 -38.23
C ALA A 783 -10.82 -48.71 -37.99
N THR A 784 -10.89 -48.30 -36.72
CA THR A 784 -11.16 -46.92 -36.33
C THR A 784 -9.99 -45.98 -36.65
N SER A 785 -8.76 -46.40 -36.34
CA SER A 785 -7.53 -45.67 -36.68
C SER A 785 -7.40 -45.45 -38.20
N ARG A 786 -7.67 -46.49 -39.00
CA ARG A 786 -7.68 -46.39 -40.46
C ARG A 786 -8.73 -45.39 -40.97
N ALA A 787 -9.94 -45.42 -40.41
CA ALA A 787 -11.00 -44.49 -40.77
C ALA A 787 -10.62 -43.03 -40.44
N LEU A 788 -10.03 -42.78 -39.27
CA LEU A 788 -9.55 -41.45 -38.87
C LEU A 788 -8.39 -40.95 -39.75
N ALA A 789 -7.40 -41.80 -40.02
CA ALA A 789 -6.29 -41.46 -40.91
C ALA A 789 -6.79 -41.05 -42.32
N THR A 790 -7.85 -41.70 -42.80
CA THR A 790 -8.49 -41.37 -44.09
C THR A 790 -9.24 -40.03 -44.04
N LEU A 791 -9.87 -39.70 -42.91
CA LEU A 791 -10.62 -38.45 -42.70
C LEU A 791 -9.69 -37.24 -42.48
N GLU A 792 -8.59 -37.44 -41.76
CA GLU A 792 -7.65 -36.38 -41.35
C GLU A 792 -6.47 -36.19 -42.31
N GLY A 793 -6.28 -37.10 -43.27
CA GLY A 793 -5.17 -37.05 -44.24
C GLY A 793 -3.79 -37.34 -43.62
N GLY A 794 -3.76 -37.97 -42.44
CA GLY A 794 -2.55 -38.35 -41.72
C GLY A 794 -2.18 -39.84 -41.87
N PRO A 795 -1.00 -40.27 -41.37
CA PRO A 795 -0.62 -41.68 -41.35
C PRO A 795 -1.44 -42.50 -40.35
N ASP A 796 -1.84 -43.73 -40.73
CA ASP A 796 -2.50 -44.69 -39.82
C ASP A 796 -1.50 -45.19 -38.76
N THR A 797 -1.72 -44.81 -37.51
CA THR A 797 -0.81 -45.09 -36.39
C THR A 797 -0.87 -46.53 -35.91
N LEU A 798 -1.94 -47.28 -36.25
CA LEU A 798 -2.14 -48.68 -35.88
C LEU A 798 -1.97 -49.66 -37.05
N ALA A 799 -1.51 -49.19 -38.21
CA ALA A 799 -1.26 -50.02 -39.37
C ALA A 799 -0.25 -51.14 -39.06
N GLY A 800 -0.67 -52.40 -39.25
CA GLY A 800 0.21 -53.57 -39.10
C GLY A 800 0.56 -53.96 -37.66
N VAL A 801 -0.07 -53.33 -36.66
CA VAL A 801 0.16 -53.64 -35.24
C VAL A 801 -0.40 -55.03 -34.90
N THR A 802 0.41 -55.92 -34.32
CA THR A 802 -0.05 -57.23 -33.81
C THR A 802 -0.15 -57.22 -32.29
N PRO A 803 -0.87 -58.16 -31.64
CA PRO A 803 -0.84 -58.30 -30.17
C PRO A 803 0.59 -58.40 -29.63
N GLU A 804 1.45 -59.14 -30.34
CA GLU A 804 2.87 -59.27 -30.02
C GLU A 804 3.66 -57.97 -30.21
N ALA A 805 3.36 -57.19 -31.26
CA ALA A 805 3.96 -55.87 -31.47
C ALA A 805 3.56 -54.87 -30.38
N LEU A 806 2.28 -54.85 -29.97
CA LEU A 806 1.78 -54.08 -28.83
C LEU A 806 2.46 -54.47 -27.52
N MET A 807 2.68 -55.77 -27.31
CA MET A 807 3.44 -56.27 -26.16
C MET A 807 4.94 -55.95 -26.23
N ARG A 808 5.51 -55.62 -27.40
CA ARG A 808 6.93 -55.25 -27.58
C ARG A 808 7.17 -53.73 -27.60
N GLU A 809 6.13 -52.95 -27.83
CA GLU A 809 6.18 -51.49 -27.98
C GLU A 809 6.70 -50.76 -26.73
N GLY A 810 7.81 -50.03 -26.85
CA GLY A 810 8.42 -49.29 -25.74
C GLY A 810 9.43 -50.11 -24.91
N LEU A 811 9.83 -51.30 -25.36
CA LEU A 811 11.05 -51.94 -24.83
C LEU A 811 12.28 -51.18 -25.34
N PRO A 812 13.29 -50.90 -24.49
CA PRO A 812 14.49 -50.19 -24.92
C PRO A 812 15.28 -51.02 -25.94
N ARG A 813 15.74 -50.37 -27.01
CA ARG A 813 16.73 -50.98 -27.93
C ARG A 813 18.09 -50.81 -27.28
N PHE A 814 18.58 -51.89 -26.68
CA PHE A 814 19.81 -51.89 -25.90
C PHE A 814 20.95 -52.55 -26.68
N HIS A 815 22.15 -51.96 -26.63
CA HIS A 815 23.32 -52.36 -27.42
C HIS A 815 24.46 -52.97 -26.57
N GLY A 816 24.17 -53.41 -25.34
CA GLY A 816 25.15 -54.09 -24.46
C GLY A 816 24.82 -55.56 -24.25
N GLU A 817 25.71 -56.31 -23.59
CA GLU A 817 25.56 -57.76 -23.39
C GLU A 817 24.83 -58.13 -22.09
N TYR A 818 24.88 -57.27 -21.06
CA TYR A 818 24.32 -57.57 -19.73
C TYR A 818 23.37 -56.48 -19.23
N LEU A 819 22.10 -56.85 -19.01
CA LEU A 819 21.02 -55.96 -18.59
C LEU A 819 20.43 -56.42 -17.25
N ILE A 820 20.44 -55.53 -16.27
CA ILE A 820 19.74 -55.75 -15.00
C ILE A 820 18.31 -55.27 -15.14
N VAL A 821 17.35 -56.09 -14.73
CA VAL A 821 15.93 -55.73 -14.70
C VAL A 821 15.43 -55.70 -13.26
N VAL A 822 14.84 -54.59 -12.84
CA VAL A 822 14.32 -54.39 -11.47
C VAL A 822 12.83 -54.08 -11.52
N GLY A 823 12.03 -54.87 -10.80
CA GLY A 823 10.57 -54.77 -10.75
C GLY A 823 9.85 -55.79 -11.65
N GLY A 824 8.52 -55.71 -11.67
CA GLY A 824 7.65 -56.68 -12.35
C GLY A 824 7.26 -57.86 -11.46
N HIS A 825 6.03 -58.36 -11.65
CA HIS A 825 5.55 -59.61 -11.05
C HIS A 825 6.04 -60.83 -11.82
N THR A 826 5.93 -62.02 -11.22
CA THR A 826 6.47 -63.28 -11.76
C THR A 826 5.99 -63.60 -13.19
N GLN A 827 4.72 -63.29 -13.51
CA GLN A 827 4.21 -63.51 -14.88
C GLN A 827 4.83 -62.52 -15.87
N LEU A 828 5.14 -61.30 -15.45
CA LEU A 828 5.74 -60.29 -16.32
C LEU A 828 7.17 -60.66 -16.71
N ARG A 829 7.93 -61.14 -15.73
CA ARG A 829 9.24 -61.77 -15.93
C ARG A 829 9.16 -62.91 -16.95
N SER A 830 8.26 -63.88 -16.73
CA SER A 830 8.15 -65.06 -17.60
C SER A 830 7.91 -64.73 -19.09
N ARG A 831 7.27 -63.59 -19.37
CA ARG A 831 6.89 -63.18 -20.72
C ARG A 831 7.93 -62.27 -21.41
N LEU A 832 8.60 -61.41 -20.64
CA LEU A 832 9.61 -60.49 -21.19
C LEU A 832 11.00 -61.12 -21.26
N THR A 833 11.34 -62.07 -20.37
CA THR A 833 12.65 -62.75 -20.39
C THR A 833 12.98 -63.37 -21.77
N PRO A 834 12.09 -64.14 -22.42
CA PRO A 834 12.39 -64.71 -23.74
C PRO A 834 12.58 -63.64 -24.82
N ILE A 835 11.82 -62.54 -24.76
CA ILE A 835 11.87 -61.46 -25.75
C ILE A 835 13.20 -60.70 -25.65
N LEU A 836 13.63 -60.38 -24.43
CA LEU A 836 14.88 -59.67 -24.17
C LEU A 836 16.10 -60.56 -24.44
N GLN A 837 16.06 -61.85 -24.09
CA GLN A 837 17.13 -62.81 -24.42
C GLN A 837 17.29 -63.01 -25.93
N HIS A 838 16.19 -62.99 -26.70
CA HIS A 838 16.25 -63.09 -28.17
C HIS A 838 16.94 -61.87 -28.83
N GLN A 839 17.12 -60.77 -28.09
CA GLN A 839 17.92 -59.61 -28.52
C GLN A 839 19.43 -59.79 -28.23
N GLY A 840 19.84 -60.95 -27.71
CA GLY A 840 21.24 -61.26 -27.37
C GLY A 840 21.67 -60.79 -25.98
N LEU A 841 20.72 -60.51 -25.08
CA LEU A 841 20.99 -59.96 -23.75
C LEU A 841 21.06 -61.05 -22.69
N GLU A 842 22.11 -61.06 -21.88
CA GLU A 842 22.13 -61.75 -20.60
C GLU A 842 21.36 -60.91 -19.55
N LEU A 843 20.36 -61.53 -18.93
CA LEU A 843 19.42 -60.85 -18.05
C LEU A 843 19.57 -61.31 -16.61
N ASP A 844 19.55 -60.34 -15.70
CA ASP A 844 19.45 -60.60 -14.28
C ASP A 844 18.27 -59.84 -13.69
N TRP A 845 17.27 -60.58 -13.24
CA TRP A 845 15.94 -60.05 -12.92
C TRP A 845 15.65 -60.12 -11.42
N PHE A 846 15.30 -58.96 -10.86
CA PHE A 846 14.87 -58.79 -9.48
C PHE A 846 13.37 -58.44 -9.46
N ASP A 847 12.53 -59.44 -9.17
CA ASP A 847 11.07 -59.29 -9.14
C ASP A 847 10.57 -58.71 -7.81
N SER A 848 9.37 -58.13 -7.84
CA SER A 848 8.72 -57.56 -6.65
C SER A 848 8.15 -58.60 -5.69
N ASP A 849 8.04 -59.85 -6.13
CA ASP A 849 7.38 -60.94 -5.40
C ASP A 849 8.35 -61.66 -4.43
N SER A 850 9.67 -61.40 -4.54
CA SER A 850 10.68 -62.01 -3.68
C SER A 850 10.74 -61.34 -2.30
N TYR A 851 10.04 -61.96 -1.33
CA TYR A 851 9.91 -61.62 0.11
C TYR A 851 11.22 -61.59 0.93
N THR A 852 12.34 -61.15 0.37
CA THR A 852 13.63 -61.00 1.07
C THR A 852 13.93 -59.53 1.32
N ALA A 853 14.32 -59.21 2.56
CA ALA A 853 14.51 -57.86 3.08
C ALA A 853 15.17 -56.92 2.04
N GLY A 854 14.48 -55.83 1.68
CA GLY A 854 14.86 -54.94 0.58
C GLY A 854 16.31 -54.45 0.61
N ARG A 855 16.93 -54.32 1.79
CA ARG A 855 18.36 -53.96 1.93
C ARG A 855 19.32 -55.00 1.32
N GLU A 856 19.05 -56.29 1.49
CA GLU A 856 19.89 -57.38 0.96
C GLU A 856 19.78 -57.43 -0.58
N VAL A 857 18.58 -57.18 -1.09
CA VAL A 857 18.27 -57.11 -2.52
C VAL A 857 18.95 -55.89 -3.16
N ILE A 858 18.87 -54.69 -2.55
CA ILE A 858 19.60 -53.49 -2.99
C ILE A 858 21.10 -53.76 -3.06
N ARG A 859 21.68 -54.36 -2.01
CA ARG A 859 23.11 -54.66 -1.97
C ARG A 859 23.55 -55.59 -3.11
N ARG A 860 22.74 -56.60 -3.43
CA ARG A 860 22.99 -57.49 -4.58
C ARG A 860 22.89 -56.75 -5.90
N ILE A 861 21.86 -55.90 -6.07
CA ILE A 861 21.70 -55.09 -7.28
C ILE A 861 22.90 -54.15 -7.46
N HIS A 862 23.32 -53.43 -6.41
CA HIS A 862 24.48 -52.54 -6.47
C HIS A 862 25.76 -53.28 -6.89
N SER A 863 26.04 -54.46 -6.31
CA SER A 863 27.22 -55.25 -6.69
C SER A 863 27.23 -55.72 -8.15
N ARG A 864 26.05 -55.85 -8.77
CA ARG A 864 25.91 -56.28 -10.16
C ARG A 864 25.85 -55.10 -11.13
N LEU A 865 25.41 -53.92 -10.67
CA LEU A 865 25.41 -52.68 -11.45
C LEU A 865 26.81 -52.30 -11.94
N GLU A 866 27.87 -52.56 -11.16
CA GLU A 866 29.26 -52.33 -11.58
C GLU A 866 29.65 -53.09 -12.87
N ARG A 867 28.95 -54.19 -13.18
CA ARG A 867 29.19 -55.02 -14.38
C ARG A 867 28.06 -54.90 -15.40
N ALA A 868 27.02 -54.13 -15.09
CA ALA A 868 25.86 -53.95 -15.95
C ALA A 868 26.21 -52.99 -17.08
N HIS A 869 25.84 -53.39 -18.29
CA HIS A 869 25.92 -52.50 -19.44
C HIS A 869 24.66 -51.61 -19.52
N GLY A 870 23.59 -51.96 -18.78
CA GLY A 870 22.37 -51.17 -18.66
C GLY A 870 21.47 -51.64 -17.52
N LEU A 871 20.58 -50.77 -17.09
CA LEU A 871 19.54 -51.03 -16.09
C LEU A 871 18.16 -50.77 -16.70
N MET A 872 17.26 -51.74 -16.64
CA MET A 872 15.84 -51.58 -16.97
C MET A 872 15.01 -51.61 -15.68
N ILE A 873 14.34 -50.51 -15.38
CA ILE A 873 13.39 -50.46 -14.27
C ILE A 873 12.00 -50.69 -14.84
N ILE A 874 11.34 -51.74 -14.35
CA ILE A 874 9.95 -52.04 -14.67
C ILE A 874 9.08 -51.52 -13.53
N SER A 875 8.40 -50.41 -13.83
CA SER A 875 7.52 -49.74 -12.87
C SER A 875 6.20 -50.49 -12.70
N SER A 876 6.21 -51.63 -12.00
CA SER A 876 5.00 -52.34 -11.55
C SER A 876 4.61 -51.89 -10.13
N TYR A 877 3.31 -51.77 -9.85
CA TYR A 877 2.70 -51.18 -8.64
C TYR A 877 3.04 -51.81 -7.27
N VAL A 878 3.93 -52.82 -7.19
CA VAL A 878 4.39 -53.36 -5.90
C VAL A 878 5.64 -52.58 -5.45
N GLY A 879 5.46 -51.66 -4.50
CA GLY A 879 6.50 -51.13 -3.61
C GLY A 879 7.85 -50.79 -4.27
N HIS A 880 7.95 -49.61 -4.88
CA HIS A 880 9.19 -49.07 -5.44
C HIS A 880 10.16 -48.52 -4.37
N ASP A 881 10.30 -49.22 -3.24
CA ASP A 881 11.34 -48.89 -2.26
C ASP A 881 12.76 -49.13 -2.81
N LEU A 882 12.89 -49.89 -3.91
CA LEU A 882 14.17 -50.29 -4.52
C LEU A 882 14.57 -49.46 -5.75
N SER A 883 13.62 -48.89 -6.51
CA SER A 883 13.90 -48.37 -7.85
C SER A 883 14.66 -47.05 -7.86
N GLU A 884 14.31 -46.12 -6.97
CA GLU A 884 15.00 -44.83 -6.90
C GLU A 884 16.42 -44.93 -6.33
N PRO A 885 16.68 -45.67 -5.23
CA PRO A 885 18.05 -45.92 -4.77
C PRO A 885 18.93 -46.56 -5.86
N VAL A 886 18.38 -47.53 -6.60
CA VAL A 886 19.08 -48.25 -7.66
C VAL A 886 19.28 -47.37 -8.91
N ARG A 887 18.30 -46.52 -9.26
CA ARG A 887 18.41 -45.55 -10.36
C ARG A 887 19.53 -44.55 -10.08
N LEU A 888 19.53 -43.96 -8.88
CA LEU A 888 20.56 -42.99 -8.46
C LEU A 888 21.96 -43.62 -8.50
N GLU A 889 22.10 -44.85 -8.02
CA GLU A 889 23.39 -45.54 -8.04
C GLU A 889 23.84 -45.90 -9.47
N ALA A 890 22.92 -46.35 -10.31
CA ALA A 890 23.21 -46.60 -11.73
C ALA A 890 23.64 -45.31 -12.46
N GLU A 891 22.98 -44.18 -12.19
CA GLU A 891 23.35 -42.87 -12.72
C GLU A 891 24.74 -42.43 -12.23
N ASN A 892 25.07 -42.66 -10.96
CA ASN A 892 26.40 -42.38 -10.41
C ASN A 892 27.51 -43.20 -11.09
N LEU A 893 27.21 -44.45 -11.45
CA LEU A 893 28.14 -45.36 -12.13
C LEU A 893 28.16 -45.15 -13.66
N GLY A 894 27.35 -44.24 -14.20
CA GLY A 894 27.25 -43.99 -15.64
C GLY A 894 26.55 -45.12 -16.42
N VAL A 895 25.82 -46.01 -15.74
CA VAL A 895 25.05 -47.09 -16.35
C VAL A 895 23.75 -46.51 -16.93
N PRO A 896 23.44 -46.75 -18.21
CA PRO A 896 22.23 -46.21 -18.83
C PRO A 896 20.97 -46.82 -18.19
N VAL A 897 20.07 -45.96 -17.72
CA VAL A 897 18.81 -46.38 -17.07
C VAL A 897 17.63 -46.22 -18.02
N TYR A 898 16.89 -47.30 -18.20
CA TYR A 898 15.67 -47.39 -19.00
C TYR A 898 14.48 -47.62 -18.08
N ILE A 899 13.66 -46.59 -17.88
CA ILE A 899 12.43 -46.72 -17.11
C ILE A 899 11.34 -47.14 -18.08
N THR A 900 10.94 -48.40 -18.01
CA THR A 900 9.76 -48.89 -18.69
C THR A 900 8.63 -48.90 -17.68
N PRO A 901 7.49 -48.26 -17.93
CA PRO A 901 6.32 -48.51 -17.10
C PRO A 901 6.09 -50.02 -17.07
N GLY A 902 5.98 -50.62 -15.88
CA GLY A 902 5.27 -51.89 -15.77
C GLY A 902 3.90 -51.57 -16.32
N ARG A 903 3.60 -52.12 -17.49
CA ARG A 903 2.67 -51.52 -18.45
C ARG A 903 1.25 -51.59 -17.89
N ALA A 904 0.94 -50.55 -17.12
CA ALA A 904 -0.29 -50.14 -16.50
C ALA A 904 -0.13 -48.66 -16.09
N ARG A 905 0.35 -47.78 -16.99
CA ARG A 905 0.39 -46.34 -16.71
C ARG A 905 -0.83 -45.66 -17.32
N GLY A 906 -1.94 -45.66 -16.58
CA GLY A 906 -2.87 -44.54 -16.70
C GLY A 906 -2.11 -43.26 -16.38
N VAL A 907 -1.99 -42.33 -17.34
CA VAL A 907 -1.23 -41.08 -17.21
C VAL A 907 -1.76 -40.17 -16.08
N THR A 908 -2.88 -40.51 -15.44
CA THR A 908 -3.45 -39.74 -14.33
C THR A 908 -2.86 -40.05 -12.94
N GLY A 909 -2.26 -41.24 -12.71
CA GLY A 909 -1.78 -41.65 -11.38
C GLY A 909 -0.28 -41.44 -11.10
N PHE A 910 0.59 -41.68 -12.09
CA PHE A 910 2.05 -41.71 -11.87
C PHE A 910 2.64 -40.31 -11.57
N LEU A 911 2.13 -39.25 -12.18
CA LEU A 911 2.55 -37.88 -11.85
C LEU A 911 2.05 -37.43 -10.47
N ARG A 912 0.91 -37.94 -9.98
CA ARG A 912 0.44 -37.71 -8.60
C ARG A 912 1.26 -38.49 -7.57
N ALA A 913 1.52 -39.77 -7.81
CA ALA A 913 2.31 -40.60 -6.89
C ALA A 913 3.78 -40.15 -6.79
N VAL A 914 4.41 -39.76 -7.92
CA VAL A 914 5.78 -39.24 -7.91
C VAL A 914 5.87 -37.85 -7.26
N ALA A 915 4.84 -37.01 -7.40
CA ALA A 915 4.80 -35.70 -6.72
C ALA A 915 4.46 -35.80 -5.22
N GLU A 916 3.59 -36.73 -4.80
CA GLU A 916 3.14 -36.87 -3.41
C GLU A 916 4.07 -37.73 -2.53
N PHE A 917 4.78 -38.73 -3.06
CA PHE A 917 5.65 -39.62 -2.26
C PHE A 917 7.11 -39.16 -2.11
N ALA A 918 7.54 -38.17 -2.88
CA ALA A 918 8.93 -37.71 -2.91
C ALA A 918 9.48 -37.15 -1.57
N PRO A 919 8.72 -36.52 -0.65
CA PRO A 919 9.33 -35.95 0.57
C PRO A 919 9.39 -36.90 1.77
N GLN A 920 8.42 -37.81 1.94
CA GLN A 920 8.24 -38.53 3.20
C GLN A 920 9.10 -39.81 3.30
N ILE A 921 9.25 -40.55 2.19
CA ILE A 921 10.13 -41.73 2.13
C ILE A 921 11.61 -41.29 2.28
N PHE A 922 11.98 -40.16 1.66
CA PHE A 922 13.31 -39.54 1.83
C PHE A 922 13.62 -39.17 3.28
N ARG A 923 12.65 -38.62 4.05
CA ARG A 923 12.86 -38.28 5.47
C ARG A 923 13.01 -39.51 6.38
N ARG A 924 12.34 -40.63 6.08
CA ARG A 924 12.51 -41.87 6.87
C ARG A 924 13.81 -42.59 6.54
N ALA A 925 14.21 -42.60 5.27
CA ALA A 925 15.49 -43.20 4.85
C ALA A 925 16.71 -42.41 5.36
N LEU A 926 16.63 -41.07 5.43
CA LEU A 926 17.72 -40.22 5.95
C LEU A 926 17.77 -40.12 7.48
N LYS A 927 16.68 -40.44 8.21
CA LYS A 927 16.64 -40.43 9.69
C LYS A 927 17.06 -41.77 10.32
N GLY A 928 17.37 -42.78 9.53
CA GLY A 928 17.89 -44.08 9.97
C GLY A 928 19.39 -44.25 9.75
N GLY A 929 20.15 -43.16 9.88
CA GLY A 929 21.61 -43.14 9.98
C GLY A 929 22.04 -42.85 11.42
#